data_AF-A0AAE1HST7-F1
#
_entry.id   AF-A0AAE1HST7-F1
#
_cell.length_a   1.000
_cell.length_b   1.000
_cell.length_c   1.000
_cell.angle_alpha   90.00
_cell.angle_beta   90.00
_cell.angle_gamma   90.00
#
_symmetry.space_group_name_H-M   'P 1'
#
loop_
_entity.id
_entity.type
_entity.pdbx_description
1 polymer ?
#
loop_
_entity_poly.entity_id
_entity_poly.type
_entity_poly.pdbx_seq_one_letter_code
_entity_poly.pdbx_strand_id
1 'polypeptide(L)'
;MTNSTLYGILQKNLGLPSKAALQPIMKEISSPLVEGEFRWKELSDYLDSHGLSREIWVGEDGTRIVARVEYDPSSNQIIGFAPKLNSQGCPEVKKFDASTAETIISYFSNNLKSNYAYVIMAQPLSDVVPAFCLCVFGTNNKFSAGDVLRRWEYMKEKASSFNIILRGFSSDADTRLLCAMRVQSFPESTNNPLIWYGWYVQDLDQEYSYIQDTVHIGTKMRTRFLKDSIILPMGNYVASPTHLRSIIEDISKLEHGLTNTDLKSADKMNFKAVLRMTDSRVLDSLNNVHGAAATHKYLQLMSDILVSFLDKNLTASQRIFLIWKSIFFIRVWRKWLEENEFSTSTNFLTSFTYFCLELNAHALIALVRKFRNEHKPAHLMVWLFSSQCNENFFRILRSFTPTFSTIVNVSMRGFLGRCRKIHLQTELIQKLEGEVVFPKVLEKISIAAELSSILSAQGLPSDEEICLIVKQARIEALSDSAELGMKTAIDRLVPPTSLQVFNFKEKKSEQAGQNGEDLPPPVPEDVYDDVLEDTAIANISTPESDPLELPKTGPFLKHTSANGRTQIIRKSTFLWLLSSGHQNLSSDRLVRVQTKVDTCQNEQWEQVKEVARQETIRLGDWCVFKYEGDIVIGRVLAFSYLSGKGKSMQYSSSTAPTTKPMSKVKGLGCLCSFYELSLMGQLLPVKTSIHEFYDIDNYLCSIPRPQCTDGTLRLSAMVVGLIETLVEDS
;
A
#
# COMPACT_ATOMS: atom_id res chain seq x y z
N MET A 1 6.84 -17.63 -24.95
CA MET A 1 6.90 -17.88 -23.49
C MET A 1 5.75 -17.23 -22.72
N THR A 2 5.31 -16.02 -23.07
CA THR A 2 4.14 -15.35 -22.45
C THR A 2 2.79 -15.94 -22.87
N ASN A 3 2.72 -16.65 -24.00
CA ASN A 3 1.53 -17.37 -24.44
C ASN A 3 1.93 -18.75 -25.00
N SER A 4 1.89 -19.79 -24.15
CA SER A 4 2.28 -21.16 -24.52
C SER A 4 1.37 -21.76 -25.59
N THR A 5 0.10 -21.33 -25.62
CA THR A 5 -0.88 -21.75 -26.61
C THR A 5 -0.56 -21.19 -27.99
N LEU A 6 -0.28 -19.89 -28.08
CA LEU A 6 0.17 -19.28 -29.34
C LEU A 6 1.45 -19.93 -29.84
N TYR A 7 2.42 -20.19 -28.95
CA TYR A 7 3.63 -20.91 -29.33
C TYR A 7 3.31 -22.31 -29.87
N GLY A 8 2.43 -23.07 -29.22
CA GLY A 8 2.01 -24.39 -29.69
C GLY A 8 1.32 -24.35 -31.06
N ILE A 9 0.51 -23.31 -31.32
CA ILE A 9 -0.10 -23.09 -32.64
C ILE A 9 0.98 -22.79 -33.68
N LEU A 10 1.89 -21.86 -33.39
CA LEU A 10 2.98 -21.50 -34.31
C LEU A 10 3.92 -22.67 -34.55
N GLN A 11 4.24 -23.46 -33.53
CA GLN A 11 5.11 -24.63 -33.64
C GLN A 11 4.56 -25.66 -34.63
N LYS A 12 3.26 -25.95 -34.57
CA LYS A 12 2.59 -26.87 -35.49
C LYS A 12 2.60 -26.38 -36.95
N ASN A 13 2.72 -25.06 -37.17
CA ASN A 13 2.60 -24.46 -38.51
C ASN A 13 3.92 -23.94 -39.10
N LEU A 14 4.93 -23.64 -38.27
CA LEU A 14 6.15 -22.91 -38.69
C LEU A 14 7.45 -23.69 -38.42
N GLY A 15 7.38 -24.98 -38.08
CA GLY A 15 8.57 -25.80 -37.85
C GLY A 15 9.43 -25.37 -36.65
N LEU A 16 8.83 -24.74 -35.64
CA LEU A 16 9.55 -24.30 -34.45
C LEU A 16 9.94 -25.49 -33.55
N PRO A 17 10.98 -25.36 -32.71
CA PRO A 17 11.38 -26.40 -31.75
C PRO A 17 10.23 -26.85 -30.84
N SER A 18 10.26 -28.10 -30.41
CA SER A 18 9.31 -28.58 -29.41
C SER A 18 9.55 -27.92 -28.05
N LYS A 19 8.48 -27.81 -27.24
CA LYS A 19 8.62 -27.32 -25.86
C LYS A 19 9.64 -28.13 -25.07
N ALA A 20 9.69 -29.45 -25.28
CA ALA A 20 10.68 -30.33 -24.65
C ALA A 20 12.11 -29.97 -25.09
N ALA A 21 12.32 -29.66 -26.37
CA ALA A 21 13.63 -29.23 -26.88
C ALA A 21 14.06 -27.85 -26.35
N LEU A 22 13.11 -26.98 -25.99
CA LEU A 22 13.42 -25.68 -25.36
C LEU A 22 13.85 -25.81 -23.89
N GLN A 23 13.44 -26.85 -23.18
CA GLN A 23 13.68 -26.98 -21.74
C GLN A 23 15.18 -27.01 -21.35
N PRO A 24 16.04 -27.77 -22.04
CA PRO A 24 17.49 -27.71 -21.79
C PRO A 24 18.05 -26.31 -22.00
N ILE A 25 17.66 -25.63 -23.09
CA ILE A 25 18.12 -24.27 -23.41
C ILE A 25 17.67 -23.27 -22.33
N MET A 26 16.43 -23.37 -21.86
CA MET A 26 15.92 -22.55 -20.77
C MET A 26 16.67 -22.80 -19.45
N LYS A 27 17.14 -24.03 -19.21
CA LYS A 27 17.99 -24.38 -18.05
C LYS A 27 19.40 -23.82 -18.16
N GLU A 28 19.95 -23.70 -19.36
CA GLU A 28 21.25 -23.06 -19.59
C GLU A 28 21.18 -21.55 -19.36
N ILE A 29 20.08 -20.89 -19.75
CA ILE A 29 19.95 -19.44 -19.62
C ILE A 29 19.59 -19.01 -18.19
N SER A 30 18.76 -19.79 -17.49
CA SER A 30 18.28 -19.43 -16.15
C SER A 30 18.34 -20.61 -15.19
N SER A 31 19.15 -20.45 -14.14
CA SER A 31 19.25 -21.40 -13.02
C SER A 31 17.91 -21.52 -12.25
N PRO A 32 17.63 -22.68 -11.64
CA PRO A 32 16.50 -22.82 -10.73
C PRO A 32 16.65 -21.88 -9.52
N LEU A 33 15.57 -21.19 -9.15
CA LEU A 33 15.56 -20.39 -7.92
C LEU A 33 15.41 -21.31 -6.71
N VAL A 34 16.24 -21.09 -5.71
CA VAL A 34 16.16 -21.74 -4.40
C VAL A 34 15.45 -20.81 -3.43
N GLU A 35 14.49 -21.35 -2.68
CA GLU A 35 13.76 -20.59 -1.66
C GLU A 35 14.71 -20.07 -0.57
N GLY A 36 14.66 -18.77 -0.29
CA GLY A 36 15.43 -18.09 0.75
C GLY A 36 16.89 -17.80 0.41
N GLU A 37 17.40 -18.27 -0.72
CA GLU A 37 18.77 -18.02 -1.14
C GLU A 37 18.92 -16.62 -1.75
N PHE A 38 19.92 -15.87 -1.29
CA PHE A 38 20.27 -14.56 -1.84
C PHE A 38 21.17 -14.71 -3.06
N ARG A 39 20.73 -14.15 -4.18
CA ARG A 39 21.36 -14.27 -5.50
C ARG A 39 22.37 -13.15 -5.80
N TRP A 40 23.32 -12.94 -4.90
CA TRP A 40 24.29 -11.83 -5.00
C TRP A 40 25.24 -11.95 -6.19
N LYS A 41 25.67 -13.19 -6.51
CA LYS A 41 26.53 -13.43 -7.67
C LYS A 41 25.79 -13.08 -8.96
N GLU A 42 24.57 -13.60 -9.10
CA GLU A 42 23.76 -13.34 -10.28
C GLU A 42 23.35 -11.87 -10.39
N LEU A 43 23.16 -11.17 -9.26
CA LEU A 43 22.98 -9.72 -9.28
C LEU A 43 24.23 -9.01 -9.79
N SER A 44 25.44 -9.41 -9.37
CA SER A 44 26.68 -8.84 -9.91
C SER A 44 26.78 -9.05 -11.42
N ASP A 45 26.55 -10.28 -11.89
CA ASP A 45 26.59 -10.62 -13.31
C ASP A 45 25.51 -9.85 -14.11
N TYR A 46 24.33 -9.67 -13.51
CA TYR A 46 23.24 -8.87 -14.06
C TYR A 46 23.63 -7.40 -14.22
N LEU A 47 24.25 -6.78 -13.20
CA LEU A 47 24.69 -5.39 -13.28
C LEU A 47 25.78 -5.19 -14.34
N ASP A 48 26.76 -6.11 -14.40
CA ASP A 48 27.87 -6.03 -15.37
C ASP A 48 27.38 -6.21 -16.81
N SER A 49 26.54 -7.23 -17.06
CA SER A 49 26.02 -7.50 -18.40
C SER A 49 25.18 -6.36 -18.97
N HIS A 50 24.50 -5.59 -18.11
CA HIS A 50 23.70 -4.43 -18.50
C HIS A 50 24.48 -3.11 -18.49
N GLY A 51 25.78 -3.12 -18.20
CA GLY A 51 26.61 -1.91 -18.12
C GLY A 51 26.17 -0.93 -17.05
N LEU A 52 25.58 -1.43 -15.95
CA LEU A 52 25.02 -0.60 -14.88
C LEU A 52 26.06 -0.27 -13.81
N SER A 53 25.81 0.81 -13.06
CA SER A 53 26.56 1.07 -11.84
C SER A 53 26.30 -0.04 -10.82
N ARG A 54 27.31 -0.37 -10.02
CA ARG A 54 27.18 -1.34 -8.92
C ARG A 54 26.52 -0.74 -7.68
N GLU A 55 25.69 0.28 -7.87
CA GLU A 55 24.93 0.95 -6.81
C GLU A 55 23.47 0.54 -6.91
N ILE A 56 22.91 0.12 -5.78
CA ILE A 56 21.54 -0.38 -5.73
C ILE A 56 20.75 0.21 -4.57
N TRP A 57 19.43 0.17 -4.74
CA TRP A 57 18.44 0.38 -3.71
C TRP A 57 17.68 -0.92 -3.44
N VAL A 58 17.34 -1.22 -2.19
CA VAL A 58 16.62 -2.46 -1.84
C VAL A 58 15.16 -2.17 -1.49
N GLY A 59 14.24 -2.91 -2.11
CA GLY A 59 12.81 -2.92 -1.80
C GLY A 59 12.39 -4.24 -1.15
N GLU A 60 11.70 -4.18 -0.02
CA GLU A 60 11.14 -5.36 0.64
C GLU A 60 9.62 -5.27 0.72
N ASP A 61 8.94 -6.38 0.39
CA ASP A 61 7.50 -6.49 0.49
C ASP A 61 7.02 -7.95 0.49
N GLY A 62 5.83 -8.21 1.01
CA GLY A 62 5.20 -9.51 1.08
C GLY A 62 3.87 -9.57 0.33
N THR A 63 3.60 -10.67 -0.36
CA THR A 63 2.35 -10.85 -1.10
C THR A 63 1.67 -12.16 -0.78
N ARG A 64 0.33 -12.17 -0.71
CA ARG A 64 -0.44 -13.37 -0.33
C ARG A 64 -0.30 -14.48 -1.38
N ILE A 65 -0.14 -15.71 -0.90
CA ILE A 65 -0.07 -16.94 -1.69
C ILE A 65 -1.08 -17.98 -1.18
N VAL A 66 -1.32 -19.02 -1.97
CA VAL A 66 -2.10 -20.18 -1.56
C VAL A 66 -1.24 -21.03 -0.63
N ALA A 67 -1.73 -21.26 0.59
CA ALA A 67 -1.05 -22.06 1.61
C ALA A 67 -1.05 -23.56 1.25
N ARG A 68 -0.11 -23.97 0.40
CA ARG A 68 0.02 -25.32 -0.11
C ARG A 68 1.45 -25.82 0.06
N VAL A 69 1.59 -27.06 0.54
CA VAL A 69 2.86 -27.76 0.68
C VAL A 69 3.02 -28.70 -0.51
N GLU A 70 4.15 -28.61 -1.21
CA GLU A 70 4.40 -29.30 -2.47
C GLU A 70 5.82 -29.87 -2.54
N TYR A 71 5.98 -30.98 -3.25
CA TYR A 71 7.28 -31.58 -3.49
C TYR A 71 7.91 -30.97 -4.73
N ASP A 72 9.16 -30.55 -4.64
CA ASP A 72 9.99 -30.19 -5.78
C ASP A 72 10.95 -31.33 -6.15
N PRO A 73 10.73 -32.03 -7.28
CA PRO A 73 11.60 -33.12 -7.70
C PRO A 73 13.02 -32.67 -8.06
N SER A 74 13.20 -31.42 -8.51
CA SER A 74 14.50 -30.95 -8.99
C SER A 74 15.53 -30.78 -7.88
N SER A 75 15.08 -30.33 -6.70
CA SER A 75 15.91 -30.12 -5.52
C SER A 75 15.71 -31.18 -4.43
N ASN A 76 14.76 -32.10 -4.61
CA ASN A 76 14.29 -33.04 -3.60
C ASN A 76 13.87 -32.35 -2.29
N GLN A 77 13.21 -31.20 -2.40
CA GLN A 77 12.76 -30.37 -1.28
C GLN A 77 11.23 -30.33 -1.19
N ILE A 78 10.74 -29.98 -0.01
CA ILE A 78 9.34 -29.66 0.26
C ILE A 78 9.21 -28.15 0.38
N ILE A 79 8.38 -27.58 -0.48
CA ILE A 79 8.16 -26.13 -0.59
C ILE A 79 6.79 -25.79 -0.04
N GLY A 80 6.66 -24.66 0.66
CA GLY A 80 5.38 -24.14 1.14
C GLY A 80 5.19 -24.14 2.66
N PHE A 81 6.18 -24.64 3.41
CA PHE A 81 6.32 -24.30 4.83
C PHE A 81 6.99 -22.93 4.99
N ALA A 82 6.74 -22.26 6.11
CA ALA A 82 7.43 -21.02 6.46
C ALA A 82 8.81 -21.39 7.06
N PRO A 83 9.93 -21.16 6.35
CA PRO A 83 11.26 -21.35 6.91
C PRO A 83 11.44 -20.55 8.20
N LYS A 84 12.16 -21.15 9.15
CA LYS A 84 12.60 -20.40 10.35
C LYS A 84 13.68 -19.39 9.92
N LEU A 85 13.74 -18.28 10.64
CA LEU A 85 14.81 -17.31 10.46
C LEU A 85 16.02 -17.71 11.29
N ASN A 86 17.21 -17.64 10.69
CA ASN A 86 18.48 -17.90 11.34
C ASN A 86 18.92 -16.71 12.23
N SER A 87 20.10 -16.83 12.84
CA SER A 87 20.68 -15.77 13.67
C SER A 87 20.94 -14.45 12.92
N GLN A 88 20.92 -14.46 11.58
CA GLN A 88 21.08 -13.29 10.73
C GLN A 88 19.72 -12.71 10.26
N GLY A 89 18.59 -13.19 10.80
CA GLY A 89 17.26 -12.74 10.37
C GLY A 89 16.88 -13.15 8.94
N CYS A 90 17.63 -14.08 8.35
CA CYS A 90 17.43 -14.62 7.00
C CYS A 90 16.78 -16.01 7.07
N PRO A 91 15.99 -16.42 6.07
CA PRO A 91 15.37 -17.75 6.05
C PRO A 91 16.44 -18.86 5.99
N GLU A 92 16.21 -19.95 6.72
CA GLU A 92 17.01 -21.16 6.61
C GLU A 92 16.76 -21.85 5.25
N VAL A 93 17.80 -21.92 4.42
CA VAL A 93 17.76 -22.44 3.04
C VAL A 93 17.81 -23.98 3.04
N LYS A 94 17.05 -24.62 2.13
CA LYS A 94 17.03 -26.09 1.90
C LYS A 94 16.77 -26.92 3.17
N LYS A 95 15.96 -26.39 4.09
CA LYS A 95 15.65 -27.02 5.38
C LYS A 95 14.76 -28.27 5.27
N PHE A 96 13.88 -28.30 4.28
CA PHE A 96 12.80 -29.27 4.21
C PHE A 96 13.10 -30.34 3.16
N ASP A 97 14.08 -31.20 3.42
CA ASP A 97 14.42 -32.28 2.50
C ASP A 97 13.37 -33.39 2.50
N ALA A 98 13.10 -33.96 1.34
CA ALA A 98 12.14 -35.05 1.21
C ALA A 98 12.83 -36.43 1.33
N SER A 99 13.68 -36.64 2.34
CA SER A 99 14.46 -37.89 2.46
C SER A 99 13.62 -39.11 2.87
N THR A 100 12.83 -39.02 3.94
CA THR A 100 12.03 -40.14 4.48
C THR A 100 10.61 -39.72 4.87
N ALA A 101 9.69 -40.68 4.92
CA ALA A 101 8.29 -40.41 5.28
C ALA A 101 8.15 -39.82 6.69
N GLU A 102 8.94 -40.29 7.65
CA GLU A 102 8.97 -39.82 9.04
C GLU A 102 9.40 -38.36 9.13
N THR A 103 10.47 -37.99 8.39
CA THR A 103 10.94 -36.61 8.30
C THR A 103 9.85 -35.71 7.75
N ILE A 104 9.17 -36.13 6.67
CA ILE A 104 8.07 -35.36 6.07
C ILE A 104 6.91 -35.19 7.05
N ILE A 105 6.47 -36.25 7.73
CA ILE A 105 5.42 -36.19 8.76
C ILE A 105 5.83 -35.20 9.86
N SER A 106 7.09 -35.28 10.32
CA SER A 106 7.61 -34.38 11.34
C SER A 106 7.53 -32.90 10.91
N TYR A 107 7.69 -32.59 9.62
CA TYR A 107 7.59 -31.21 9.14
C TYR A 107 6.16 -30.67 9.23
N PHE A 108 5.15 -31.49 8.90
CA PHE A 108 3.74 -31.12 9.04
C PHE A 108 3.34 -30.88 10.49
N SER A 109 3.91 -31.62 11.44
CA SER A 109 3.63 -31.45 12.86
C SER A 109 4.31 -30.23 13.48
N ASN A 110 5.49 -29.85 12.97
CA ASN A 110 6.36 -28.86 13.62
C ASN A 110 6.43 -27.50 12.92
N ASN A 111 5.88 -27.35 11.71
CA ASN A 111 6.02 -26.14 10.92
C ASN A 111 4.67 -25.64 10.41
N LEU A 112 4.58 -24.32 10.28
CA LEU A 112 3.40 -23.65 9.73
C LEU A 112 3.54 -23.51 8.22
N LYS A 113 2.40 -23.57 7.52
CA LYS A 113 2.34 -23.27 6.09
C LYS A 113 2.60 -21.78 5.85
N SER A 114 3.23 -21.47 4.74
CA SER A 114 3.44 -20.11 4.26
C SER A 114 2.15 -19.55 3.67
N ASN A 115 1.72 -18.39 4.16
CA ASN A 115 0.54 -17.67 3.63
C ASN A 115 0.94 -16.48 2.76
N TYR A 116 2.21 -16.09 2.82
CA TYR A 116 2.80 -15.00 2.06
C TYR A 116 4.10 -15.46 1.42
N ALA A 117 4.40 -14.94 0.23
CA ALA A 117 5.73 -14.93 -0.34
C ALA A 117 6.35 -13.56 -0.03
N TYR A 118 7.47 -13.55 0.66
CA TYR A 118 8.26 -12.35 0.96
C TYR A 118 9.34 -12.20 -0.11
N VAL A 119 9.44 -11.00 -0.71
CA VAL A 119 10.32 -10.72 -1.84
C VAL A 119 11.21 -9.55 -1.52
N ILE A 120 12.50 -9.72 -1.83
CA ILE A 120 13.53 -8.70 -1.72
C ILE A 120 14.00 -8.38 -3.14
N MET A 121 13.80 -7.14 -3.56
CA MET A 121 14.16 -6.63 -4.88
C MET A 121 15.38 -5.72 -4.76
N ALA A 122 16.34 -5.87 -5.67
CA ALA A 122 17.45 -4.96 -5.87
C ALA A 122 17.15 -4.07 -7.08
N GLN A 123 16.88 -2.79 -6.84
CA GLN A 123 16.62 -1.77 -7.85
C GLN A 123 17.95 -1.09 -8.21
N PRO A 124 18.47 -1.29 -9.44
CA PRO A 124 19.59 -0.48 -9.91
C PRO A 124 19.20 0.99 -9.97
N LEU A 125 20.18 1.89 -9.89
CA LEU A 125 19.96 3.34 -10.09
C LEU A 125 19.81 3.68 -11.57
N SER A 126 18.88 2.98 -12.23
CA SER A 126 18.52 3.12 -13.64
C SER A 126 17.03 2.81 -13.81
N ASP A 127 16.34 3.67 -14.56
CA ASP A 127 14.92 3.55 -14.87
C ASP A 127 14.64 2.72 -16.14
N VAL A 128 15.71 2.31 -16.84
CA VAL A 128 15.65 1.48 -18.04
C VAL A 128 15.54 0.01 -17.68
N VAL A 129 16.43 -0.44 -16.80
CA VAL A 129 16.64 -1.86 -16.48
C VAL A 129 15.76 -2.23 -15.29
N PRO A 130 14.98 -3.33 -15.37
CA PRO A 130 14.09 -3.72 -14.28
C PRO A 130 14.87 -4.11 -13.02
N ALA A 131 14.20 -3.96 -11.87
CA ALA A 131 14.72 -4.45 -10.60
C ALA A 131 14.94 -5.96 -10.64
N PHE A 132 16.02 -6.40 -9.99
CA PHE A 132 16.40 -7.79 -9.89
C PHE A 132 15.79 -8.44 -8.65
N CYS A 133 15.21 -9.63 -8.81
CA CYS A 133 14.68 -10.40 -7.69
C CYS A 133 15.83 -11.09 -6.93
N LEU A 134 16.26 -10.48 -5.83
CA LEU A 134 17.42 -10.89 -5.06
C LEU A 134 17.15 -12.11 -4.17
N CYS A 135 15.98 -12.17 -3.52
CA CYS A 135 15.59 -13.28 -2.65
C CYS A 135 14.06 -13.40 -2.57
N VAL A 136 13.56 -14.64 -2.48
CA VAL A 136 12.14 -14.96 -2.28
C VAL A 136 12.01 -16.10 -1.29
N PHE A 137 11.14 -15.98 -0.29
CA PHE A 137 10.83 -17.06 0.65
C PHE A 137 9.40 -17.00 1.17
N GLY A 138 8.87 -18.16 1.55
CA GLY A 138 7.59 -18.26 2.22
C GLY A 138 7.64 -17.68 3.64
N THR A 139 6.57 -17.05 4.08
CA THR A 139 6.47 -16.55 5.45
C THR A 139 5.04 -16.68 5.99
N ASN A 140 4.96 -16.78 7.31
CA ASN A 140 3.72 -16.65 8.06
C ASN A 140 3.51 -15.20 8.57
N ASN A 141 4.37 -14.28 8.14
CA ASN A 141 4.33 -12.87 8.51
C ASN A 141 4.47 -12.64 10.03
N LYS A 142 5.34 -13.40 10.72
CA LYS A 142 5.60 -13.30 12.18
C LYS A 142 7.03 -12.91 12.56
N PHE A 143 7.83 -12.40 11.62
CA PHE A 143 9.18 -11.90 11.93
C PHE A 143 9.10 -10.60 12.75
N SER A 144 10.19 -10.26 13.45
CA SER A 144 10.30 -9.04 14.28
C SER A 144 11.10 -7.93 13.59
N ALA A 145 11.06 -6.71 14.13
CA ALA A 145 11.94 -5.64 13.69
C ALA A 145 13.44 -5.99 13.91
N GLY A 146 13.75 -6.77 14.95
CA GLY A 146 15.10 -7.27 15.18
C GLY A 146 15.58 -8.22 14.09
N ASP A 147 14.69 -9.06 13.53
CA ASP A 147 15.01 -9.92 12.39
C ASP A 147 15.32 -9.10 11.14
N VAL A 148 14.55 -8.03 10.91
CA VAL A 148 14.79 -7.09 9.80
C VAL A 148 16.19 -6.46 9.93
N LEU A 149 16.52 -5.92 11.11
CA LEU A 149 17.81 -5.27 11.34
C LEU A 149 18.98 -6.23 11.08
N ARG A 150 18.91 -7.46 11.61
CA ARG A 150 19.95 -8.48 11.37
C ARG A 150 20.07 -8.86 9.90
N ARG A 151 18.94 -8.93 9.18
CA ARG A 151 18.93 -9.20 7.75
C ARG A 151 19.55 -8.06 6.95
N TRP A 152 19.31 -6.80 7.34
CA TRP A 152 19.95 -5.65 6.70
C TRP A 152 21.45 -5.65 6.90
N GLU A 153 21.95 -5.95 8.11
CA GLU A 153 23.39 -6.08 8.33
C GLU A 153 24.00 -7.20 7.47
N TYR A 154 23.36 -8.36 7.40
CA TYR A 154 23.77 -9.43 6.49
C TYR A 154 23.81 -8.97 5.02
N MET A 155 22.78 -8.25 4.55
CA MET A 155 22.73 -7.75 3.18
C MET A 155 23.84 -6.72 2.90
N LYS A 156 24.14 -5.83 3.84
CA LYS A 156 25.23 -4.85 3.72
C LYS A 156 26.59 -5.55 3.60
N GLU A 157 26.89 -6.49 4.49
CA GLU A 157 28.12 -7.27 4.45
C GLU A 157 28.27 -8.05 3.14
N LYS A 158 27.20 -8.71 2.70
CA LYS A 158 27.22 -9.51 1.47
C LYS A 158 27.32 -8.64 0.23
N ALA A 159 26.59 -7.54 0.12
CA ALA A 159 26.71 -6.62 -1.00
C ALA A 159 28.17 -6.14 -1.17
N SER A 160 28.80 -5.73 -0.07
CA SER A 160 30.21 -5.30 -0.05
C SER A 160 31.17 -6.41 -0.53
N SER A 161 30.94 -7.67 -0.15
CA SER A 161 31.75 -8.81 -0.62
C SER A 161 31.67 -9.06 -2.14
N PHE A 162 30.61 -8.58 -2.79
CA PHE A 162 30.42 -8.62 -4.25
C PHE A 162 30.72 -7.28 -4.93
N ASN A 163 31.37 -6.34 -4.23
CA ASN A 163 31.63 -4.98 -4.71
C ASN A 163 30.35 -4.24 -5.15
N ILE A 164 29.24 -4.48 -4.46
CA ILE A 164 27.95 -3.81 -4.66
C ILE A 164 27.74 -2.83 -3.53
N ILE A 165 27.47 -1.57 -3.88
CA ILE A 165 27.21 -0.49 -2.93
C ILE A 165 25.71 -0.38 -2.71
N LEU A 166 25.26 -0.70 -1.50
CA LEU A 166 23.87 -0.53 -1.10
C LEU A 166 23.64 0.90 -0.62
N ARG A 167 22.66 1.61 -1.20
CA ARG A 167 22.36 3.01 -0.85
C ARG A 167 21.26 3.16 0.19
N GLY A 168 20.35 2.20 0.25
CA GLY A 168 19.27 2.23 1.22
C GLY A 168 18.21 1.15 1.02
N PHE A 169 17.19 1.23 1.87
CA PHE A 169 16.09 0.27 1.94
C PHE A 169 14.73 0.96 1.88
N SER A 170 13.73 0.26 1.36
CA SER A 170 12.35 0.72 1.29
C SER A 170 11.32 -0.37 1.53
N SER A 171 10.14 0.04 1.99
CA SER A 171 9.01 -0.84 2.35
C SER A 171 7.65 -0.15 2.20
N ASP A 172 6.56 -0.92 2.27
CA ASP A 172 5.15 -0.49 2.19
C ASP A 172 4.56 0.01 3.55
N ALA A 173 5.43 0.37 4.47
CA ALA A 173 5.12 0.73 5.85
C ALA A 173 4.42 -0.39 6.65
N ASP A 174 4.83 -1.62 6.41
CA ASP A 174 4.80 -2.69 7.40
C ASP A 174 5.36 -2.20 8.74
N THR A 175 4.68 -2.53 9.83
CA THR A 175 5.00 -2.00 11.16
C THR A 175 6.40 -2.39 11.64
N ARG A 176 6.91 -3.56 11.24
CA ARG A 176 8.23 -4.08 11.65
C ARG A 176 9.34 -3.45 10.84
N LEU A 177 9.15 -3.32 9.53
CA LEU A 177 10.06 -2.61 8.64
C LEU A 177 10.14 -1.14 9.07
N LEU A 178 9.01 -0.47 9.29
CA LEU A 178 9.01 0.92 9.77
C LEU A 178 9.70 1.07 11.12
N CYS A 179 9.49 0.12 12.05
CA CYS A 179 10.19 0.14 13.33
C CYS A 179 11.71 0.05 13.14
N ALA A 180 12.19 -0.88 12.31
CA ALA A 180 13.61 -1.00 11.98
C ALA A 180 14.17 0.26 11.30
N MET A 181 13.45 0.85 10.34
CA MET A 181 13.86 2.09 9.67
C MET A 181 13.96 3.25 10.64
N ARG A 182 13.03 3.37 11.60
CA ARG A 182 13.06 4.44 12.61
C ARG A 182 14.26 4.32 13.53
N VAL A 183 14.56 3.11 14.00
CA VAL A 183 15.74 2.84 14.85
C VAL A 183 17.02 3.24 14.13
N GLN A 184 17.12 2.95 12.83
CA GLN A 184 18.30 3.28 12.04
C GLN A 184 18.38 4.76 11.66
N SER A 185 17.26 5.42 11.38
CA SER A 185 17.24 6.79 10.84
C SER A 185 17.26 7.87 11.92
N PHE A 186 16.83 7.57 13.13
CA PHE A 186 16.69 8.54 14.23
C PHE A 186 17.41 8.04 15.49
N PRO A 187 18.75 8.06 15.50
CA PRO A 187 19.52 7.68 16.69
C PRO A 187 19.32 8.68 17.84
N GLU A 188 19.67 8.27 19.07
CA GLU A 188 19.54 9.10 20.28
C GLU A 188 20.40 10.38 20.22
N SER A 189 21.52 10.33 19.51
CA SER A 189 22.43 11.46 19.30
C SER A 189 22.80 11.59 17.83
N THR A 190 22.89 12.83 17.37
CA THR A 190 23.31 13.19 16.00
C THR A 190 24.35 14.30 16.07
N ASN A 191 25.35 14.27 15.21
CA ASN A 191 26.38 15.32 15.14
C ASN A 191 26.09 16.33 14.00
N ASN A 192 24.85 16.78 13.90
CA ASN A 192 24.44 17.68 12.82
C ASN A 192 24.93 19.12 13.08
N PRO A 193 25.30 19.88 12.04
CA PRO A 193 25.66 21.29 12.20
C PRO A 193 24.51 22.13 12.76
N LEU A 194 24.82 23.19 13.50
CA LEU A 194 23.83 24.05 14.17
C LEU A 194 22.76 24.63 13.23
N ILE A 195 23.07 24.84 11.96
CA ILE A 195 22.11 25.35 10.95
C ILE A 195 20.92 24.40 10.71
N TRP A 196 21.08 23.11 11.05
CA TRP A 196 20.07 22.06 10.94
C TRP A 196 19.25 21.89 12.22
N TYR A 197 19.64 22.59 13.30
CA TYR A 197 19.04 22.42 14.62
C TYR A 197 17.59 22.91 14.66
N GLY A 198 16.74 22.15 15.36
CA GLY A 198 15.35 22.53 15.62
C GLY A 198 14.35 22.15 14.52
N TRP A 199 14.77 21.44 13.48
CA TRP A 199 13.88 20.93 12.43
C TRP A 199 14.33 19.60 11.80
N TYR A 200 15.63 19.34 11.72
CA TYR A 200 16.22 18.11 11.18
C TYR A 200 16.79 17.23 12.31
N VAL A 201 16.51 15.92 12.27
CA VAL A 201 16.88 14.98 13.36
C VAL A 201 17.58 13.70 12.93
N GLN A 202 17.69 13.42 11.63
CA GLN A 202 18.46 12.27 11.15
C GLN A 202 19.95 12.60 11.20
N ASP A 203 20.83 11.61 11.38
CA ASP A 203 22.27 11.86 11.27
C ASP A 203 22.65 12.06 9.78
N LEU A 204 23.24 13.21 9.45
CA LEU A 204 23.60 13.58 8.09
C LEU A 204 24.73 12.71 7.49
N ASP A 205 25.49 12.01 8.33
CA ASP A 205 26.62 11.16 7.91
C ASP A 205 26.23 9.67 7.84
N GLN A 206 24.93 9.36 7.88
CA GLN A 206 24.46 7.98 7.73
C GLN A 206 24.83 7.38 6.39
N GLU A 207 25.41 6.18 6.45
CA GLU A 207 25.79 5.43 5.26
C GLU A 207 24.56 4.94 4.47
N TYR A 208 23.45 4.64 5.14
CA TYR A 208 22.26 4.08 4.49
C TYR A 208 21.05 4.98 4.72
N SER A 209 20.25 5.18 3.68
CA SER A 209 18.97 5.88 3.78
C SER A 209 17.80 4.91 3.80
N TYR A 210 16.68 5.33 4.39
CA TYR A 210 15.49 4.50 4.53
C TYR A 210 14.28 5.31 4.09
N ILE A 211 13.52 4.81 3.11
CA ILE A 211 12.37 5.53 2.53
C ILE A 211 11.15 4.61 2.50
N GLN A 212 10.02 5.13 2.94
CA GLN A 212 8.72 4.47 2.84
C GLN A 212 8.08 4.74 1.49
N ASP A 213 7.33 3.76 1.00
CA ASP A 213 6.64 3.88 -0.28
C ASP A 213 5.62 5.02 -0.29
N THR A 214 5.87 6.00 -1.16
CA THR A 214 5.08 7.22 -1.27
C THR A 214 3.68 6.96 -1.85
N VAL A 215 3.53 5.94 -2.71
CA VAL A 215 2.21 5.51 -3.22
C VAL A 215 1.34 5.01 -2.06
N HIS A 216 1.92 4.21 -1.16
CA HIS A 216 1.25 3.72 0.04
C HIS A 216 0.95 4.82 1.07
N ILE A 217 1.80 5.84 1.17
CA ILE A 217 1.51 7.04 1.97
C ILE A 217 0.23 7.73 1.45
N GLY A 218 0.14 7.95 0.14
CA GLY A 218 -1.04 8.57 -0.48
C GLY A 218 -2.33 7.77 -0.27
N THR A 219 -2.31 6.44 -0.42
CA THR A 219 -3.49 5.60 -0.18
C THR A 219 -3.89 5.56 1.30
N LYS A 220 -2.93 5.61 2.24
CA LYS A 220 -3.19 5.72 3.68
C LYS A 220 -3.81 7.07 4.05
N MET A 221 -3.34 8.17 3.46
CA MET A 221 -3.95 9.49 3.63
C MET A 221 -5.39 9.50 3.10
N ARG A 222 -5.63 9.03 1.86
CA ARG A 222 -6.99 8.87 1.32
C ARG A 222 -7.88 8.02 2.21
N THR A 223 -7.42 6.85 2.64
CA THR A 223 -8.21 5.95 3.51
C THR A 223 -8.57 6.63 4.83
N ARG A 224 -7.66 7.45 5.39
CA ARG A 224 -7.93 8.22 6.61
C ARG A 224 -8.96 9.32 6.37
N PHE A 225 -8.87 10.03 5.25
CA PHE A 225 -9.80 11.08 4.84
C PHE A 225 -11.22 10.57 4.56
N LEU A 226 -11.35 9.37 3.97
CA LEU A 226 -12.65 8.75 3.66
C LEU A 226 -13.30 8.00 4.84
N LYS A 227 -12.72 8.03 6.04
CA LYS A 227 -13.24 7.28 7.18
C LYS A 227 -14.30 8.09 7.93
N ASP A 228 -15.57 7.71 7.80
CA ASP A 228 -16.72 8.45 8.35
C ASP A 228 -16.66 8.68 9.88
N SER A 229 -16.00 7.78 10.62
CA SER A 229 -15.86 7.90 12.08
C SER A 229 -14.78 8.91 12.54
N ILE A 230 -14.19 9.65 11.61
CA ILE A 230 -13.01 10.49 11.80
C ILE A 230 -13.29 11.87 11.23
N ILE A 231 -12.97 12.90 12.01
CA ILE A 231 -12.94 14.28 11.55
C ILE A 231 -11.48 14.74 11.52
N LEU A 232 -11.12 15.55 10.52
CA LEU A 232 -9.78 16.09 10.34
C LEU A 232 -9.83 17.63 10.45
N PRO A 233 -9.92 18.18 11.68
CA PRO A 233 -10.04 19.61 11.92
C PRO A 233 -8.71 20.33 11.70
N MET A 234 -8.75 21.49 11.05
CA MET A 234 -7.60 22.39 10.83
C MET A 234 -8.07 23.84 11.05
N GLY A 235 -7.76 24.39 12.22
CA GLY A 235 -8.15 25.77 12.56
C GLY A 235 -9.67 25.93 12.62
N ASN A 236 -10.24 26.72 11.71
CA ASN A 236 -11.67 26.98 11.63
C ASN A 236 -12.41 26.03 10.67
N TYR A 237 -11.71 25.09 10.02
CA TYR A 237 -12.25 24.27 8.94
C TYR A 237 -12.05 22.77 9.19
N VAL A 238 -12.84 21.91 8.53
CA VAL A 238 -12.68 20.45 8.62
C VAL A 238 -12.47 19.87 7.23
N ALA A 239 -11.44 19.05 7.07
CA ALA A 239 -11.26 18.28 5.85
C ALA A 239 -12.31 17.15 5.81
N SER A 240 -13.18 17.15 4.79
CA SER A 240 -14.31 16.24 4.70
C SER A 240 -14.55 15.74 3.26
N PRO A 241 -14.84 14.44 3.06
CA PRO A 241 -15.18 13.90 1.75
C PRO A 241 -16.50 14.45 1.20
N THR A 242 -17.36 15.03 2.06
CA THR A 242 -18.61 15.68 1.65
C THR A 242 -18.35 16.86 0.71
N HIS A 243 -17.25 17.61 0.88
CA HIS A 243 -16.88 18.69 -0.03
C HIS A 243 -16.56 18.18 -1.45
N LEU A 244 -15.93 17.00 -1.57
CA LEU A 244 -15.69 16.37 -2.87
C LEU A 244 -16.99 15.81 -3.48
N ARG A 245 -17.95 15.38 -2.65
CA ARG A 245 -19.29 15.02 -3.13
C ARG A 245 -19.97 16.24 -3.73
N SER A 246 -19.91 17.40 -3.07
CA SER A 246 -20.42 18.67 -3.62
C SER A 246 -19.88 18.92 -5.03
N ILE A 247 -18.57 18.75 -5.25
CA ILE A 247 -17.99 18.94 -6.58
C ILE A 247 -18.59 17.99 -7.61
N ILE A 248 -18.64 16.69 -7.30
CA ILE A 248 -19.22 15.66 -8.20
C ILE A 248 -20.69 15.97 -8.54
N GLU A 249 -21.36 16.59 -7.59
CA GLU A 249 -22.79 16.87 -7.61
C GLU A 249 -23.14 18.19 -8.29
N ASP A 250 -22.39 19.25 -8.01
CA ASP A 250 -22.66 20.65 -8.35
C ASP A 250 -21.90 21.10 -9.60
N ILE A 251 -20.79 20.44 -9.95
CA ILE A 251 -19.89 20.84 -11.03
C ILE A 251 -19.86 19.77 -12.12
N SER A 252 -19.72 20.17 -13.38
CA SER A 252 -19.61 19.23 -14.51
C SER A 252 -18.39 18.32 -14.35
N LYS A 253 -18.58 17.01 -14.56
CA LYS A 253 -17.49 16.02 -14.54
C LYS A 253 -16.32 16.38 -15.47
N LEU A 254 -16.58 17.10 -16.57
CA LEU A 254 -15.53 17.52 -17.49
C LEU A 254 -14.55 18.51 -16.86
N GLU A 255 -15.02 19.29 -15.88
CA GLU A 255 -14.21 20.32 -15.21
C GLU A 255 -13.32 19.69 -14.14
N HIS A 256 -13.82 18.73 -13.36
CA HIS A 256 -13.10 18.19 -12.20
C HIS A 256 -12.62 16.73 -12.33
N GLY A 257 -13.21 15.92 -13.21
CA GLY A 257 -12.78 14.54 -13.51
C GLY A 257 -13.08 13.46 -12.45
N LEU A 258 -13.69 13.80 -11.32
CA LEU A 258 -14.03 12.87 -10.24
C LEU A 258 -15.29 12.04 -10.53
N THR A 259 -15.39 10.91 -9.85
CA THR A 259 -16.54 10.00 -9.86
C THR A 259 -16.89 9.55 -8.44
N ASN A 260 -18.13 9.12 -8.21
CA ASN A 260 -18.55 8.57 -6.91
C ASN A 260 -17.69 7.37 -6.48
N THR A 261 -17.15 6.59 -7.41
CA THR A 261 -16.24 5.48 -7.10
C THR A 261 -14.91 5.92 -6.50
N ASP A 262 -14.48 7.17 -6.73
CA ASP A 262 -13.24 7.70 -6.16
C ASP A 262 -13.34 7.91 -4.65
N LEU A 263 -14.56 8.18 -4.16
CA LEU A 263 -14.87 8.40 -2.75
C LEU A 263 -15.29 7.11 -2.01
N LYS A 264 -15.27 5.93 -2.67
CA LYS A 264 -15.54 4.65 -2.02
C LYS A 264 -14.34 4.15 -1.21
N SER A 265 -14.55 3.93 0.08
CA SER A 265 -13.51 3.47 1.02
C SER A 265 -13.22 1.96 0.95
N ALA A 266 -14.02 1.19 0.22
CA ALA A 266 -13.89 -0.27 0.12
C ALA A 266 -12.54 -0.70 -0.49
N ASP A 267 -12.13 -0.06 -1.59
CA ASP A 267 -10.82 -0.28 -2.19
C ASP A 267 -9.78 0.67 -1.58
N LYS A 268 -9.09 0.16 -0.55
CA LYS A 268 -8.03 0.86 0.18
C LYS A 268 -6.76 1.04 -0.66
N MET A 269 -6.57 0.25 -1.72
CA MET A 269 -5.37 0.29 -2.57
C MET A 269 -5.57 1.13 -3.85
N ASN A 270 -6.71 1.81 -3.99
CA ASN A 270 -7.02 2.61 -5.18
C ASN A 270 -6.18 3.89 -5.28
N PHE A 271 -4.94 3.77 -5.74
CA PHE A 271 -4.05 4.91 -5.98
C PHE A 271 -4.54 5.81 -7.13
N LYS A 272 -5.26 5.27 -8.11
CA LYS A 272 -5.85 6.10 -9.19
C LYS A 272 -6.85 7.12 -8.66
N ALA A 273 -7.62 6.76 -7.63
CA ALA A 273 -8.50 7.70 -6.95
C ALA A 273 -7.71 8.77 -6.20
N VAL A 274 -6.57 8.43 -5.58
CA VAL A 274 -5.66 9.42 -4.96
C VAL A 274 -5.25 10.48 -5.99
N LEU A 275 -4.72 10.06 -7.14
CA LEU A 275 -4.29 10.97 -8.21
C LEU A 275 -5.42 11.88 -8.72
N ARG A 276 -6.64 11.33 -8.88
CA ARG A 276 -7.80 12.14 -9.29
C ARG A 276 -8.23 13.12 -8.22
N MET A 277 -8.22 12.72 -6.94
CA MET A 277 -8.60 13.59 -5.82
C MET A 277 -7.63 14.76 -5.62
N THR A 278 -6.37 14.59 -5.99
CA THR A 278 -5.32 15.63 -5.88
C THR A 278 -5.05 16.37 -7.18
N ASP A 279 -5.84 16.12 -8.23
CA ASP A 279 -5.71 16.80 -9.51
C ASP A 279 -5.95 18.30 -9.33
N SER A 280 -5.18 19.15 -10.01
CA SER A 280 -5.27 20.61 -9.88
C SER A 280 -6.69 21.11 -10.16
N ARG A 281 -7.39 20.50 -11.11
CA ARG A 281 -8.78 20.86 -11.43
C ARG A 281 -9.75 20.63 -10.28
N VAL A 282 -9.52 19.60 -9.46
CA VAL A 282 -10.30 19.34 -8.26
C VAL A 282 -9.98 20.36 -7.18
N LEU A 283 -8.70 20.69 -7.00
CA LEU A 283 -8.26 21.71 -6.05
C LEU A 283 -8.86 23.09 -6.41
N ASP A 284 -8.83 23.46 -7.69
CA ASP A 284 -9.43 24.69 -8.20
C ASP A 284 -10.96 24.70 -7.97
N SER A 285 -11.61 23.57 -8.21
CA SER A 285 -13.06 23.41 -7.97
C SER A 285 -13.42 23.55 -6.48
N LEU A 286 -12.56 23.11 -5.56
CA LEU A 286 -12.78 23.24 -4.11
C LEU A 286 -12.80 24.68 -3.63
N ASN A 287 -12.15 25.61 -4.33
CA ASN A 287 -12.19 27.04 -3.98
C ASN A 287 -13.61 27.63 -4.06
N ASN A 288 -14.49 27.01 -4.86
CA ASN A 288 -15.89 27.41 -4.99
C ASN A 288 -16.81 26.73 -3.96
N VAL A 289 -16.28 25.85 -3.11
CA VAL A 289 -17.07 25.12 -2.10
C VAL A 289 -16.87 25.78 -0.74
N HIS A 290 -17.94 26.33 -0.18
CA HIS A 290 -17.91 26.94 1.15
C HIS A 290 -17.44 25.94 2.23
N GLY A 291 -16.55 26.41 3.13
CA GLY A 291 -16.00 25.59 4.21
C GLY A 291 -14.92 24.59 3.79
N ALA A 292 -14.59 24.48 2.50
CA ALA A 292 -13.70 23.46 1.98
C ALA A 292 -12.19 23.75 2.14
N ALA A 293 -11.80 24.87 2.75
CA ALA A 293 -10.40 25.30 2.83
C ALA A 293 -9.45 24.23 3.44
N ALA A 294 -9.88 23.55 4.51
CA ALA A 294 -9.12 22.42 5.07
C ALA A 294 -9.06 21.21 4.14
N THR A 295 -10.11 20.95 3.35
CA THR A 295 -10.12 19.85 2.37
C THR A 295 -9.17 20.16 1.22
N HIS A 296 -9.22 21.38 0.70
CA HIS A 296 -8.27 21.87 -0.29
C HIS A 296 -6.83 21.72 0.21
N LYS A 297 -6.53 22.22 1.42
CA LYS A 297 -5.18 22.10 1.99
C LYS A 297 -4.77 20.65 2.23
N TYR A 298 -5.65 19.78 2.73
CA TYR A 298 -5.35 18.37 2.94
C TYR A 298 -4.97 17.65 1.64
N LEU A 299 -5.73 17.88 0.57
CA LEU A 299 -5.47 17.27 -0.74
C LEU A 299 -4.25 17.90 -1.43
N GLN A 300 -4.01 19.20 -1.23
CA GLN A 300 -2.80 19.87 -1.70
C GLN A 300 -1.55 19.28 -1.03
N LEU A 301 -1.55 19.10 0.30
CA LEU A 301 -0.45 18.43 1.01
C LEU A 301 -0.20 17.03 0.46
N MET A 302 -1.28 16.26 0.24
CA MET A 302 -1.18 14.93 -0.36
C MET A 302 -0.57 14.99 -1.77
N SER A 303 -0.94 15.98 -2.59
CA SER A 303 -0.33 16.23 -3.90
C SER A 303 1.16 16.54 -3.80
N ASP A 304 1.53 17.54 -2.98
CA ASP A 304 2.90 18.02 -2.81
C ASP A 304 3.84 16.90 -2.36
N ILE A 305 3.38 16.06 -1.41
CA ILE A 305 4.10 14.87 -0.93
C ILE A 305 4.30 13.84 -2.04
N LEU A 306 3.27 13.56 -2.86
CA LEU A 306 3.37 12.59 -3.93
C LEU A 306 4.30 13.09 -5.04
N VAL A 307 4.11 14.33 -5.45
CA VAL A 307 4.87 14.98 -6.53
C VAL A 307 6.36 15.09 -6.16
N SER A 308 6.70 15.40 -4.89
CA SER A 308 8.11 15.50 -4.47
C SER A 308 8.92 14.21 -4.66
N PHE A 309 8.27 13.03 -4.68
CA PHE A 309 8.94 11.74 -4.89
C PHE A 309 8.69 11.13 -6.27
N LEU A 310 7.51 11.34 -6.86
CA LEU A 310 7.07 10.61 -8.06
C LEU A 310 7.24 11.40 -9.36
N ASP A 311 7.16 12.73 -9.33
CA ASP A 311 7.36 13.54 -10.54
C ASP A 311 8.85 13.53 -10.90
N LYS A 312 9.19 13.18 -12.14
CA LYS A 312 10.58 13.08 -12.62
C LYS A 312 11.15 14.43 -13.05
N ASN A 313 10.30 15.44 -13.26
CA ASN A 313 10.70 16.74 -13.79
C ASN A 313 11.16 17.73 -12.71
N LEU A 314 10.99 17.39 -11.44
CA LEU A 314 11.38 18.26 -10.34
C LEU A 314 12.88 18.20 -10.02
N THR A 315 13.45 19.39 -9.79
CA THR A 315 14.81 19.57 -9.25
C THR A 315 14.87 19.11 -7.78
N ALA A 316 16.07 18.80 -7.28
CA ALA A 316 16.27 18.47 -5.86
C ALA A 316 15.72 19.56 -4.92
N SER A 317 15.94 20.84 -5.26
CA SER A 317 15.47 21.99 -4.48
C SER A 317 13.95 22.05 -4.40
N GLN A 318 13.25 21.84 -5.52
CA GLN A 318 11.77 21.82 -5.54
C GLN A 318 11.21 20.67 -4.71
N ARG A 319 11.83 19.48 -4.79
CA ARG A 319 11.41 18.31 -3.99
C ARG A 319 11.55 18.59 -2.50
N ILE A 320 12.69 19.13 -2.08
CA ILE A 320 12.94 19.52 -0.67
C ILE A 320 11.90 20.53 -0.23
N PHE A 321 11.65 21.56 -1.02
CA PHE A 321 10.67 22.59 -0.70
C PHE A 321 9.27 22.01 -0.45
N LEU A 322 8.75 21.22 -1.38
CA LEU A 322 7.40 20.65 -1.32
C LEU A 322 7.21 19.73 -0.10
N ILE A 323 8.14 18.81 0.12
CA ILE A 323 8.02 17.87 1.25
C ILE A 323 8.17 18.60 2.59
N TRP A 324 9.12 19.53 2.72
CA TRP A 324 9.34 20.24 3.99
C TRP A 324 8.24 21.26 4.30
N LYS A 325 7.66 21.92 3.30
CA LYS A 325 6.47 22.76 3.48
C LYS A 325 5.34 21.92 4.05
N SER A 326 5.12 20.73 3.47
CA SER A 326 4.12 19.78 3.95
C SER A 326 4.38 19.31 5.38
N ILE A 327 5.63 18.94 5.70
CA ILE A 327 6.01 18.50 7.06
C ILE A 327 5.82 19.62 8.09
N PHE A 328 6.24 20.85 7.81
CA PHE A 328 6.05 21.95 8.75
C PHE A 328 4.58 22.21 9.01
N PHE A 329 3.74 22.23 7.96
CA PHE A 329 2.29 22.37 8.12
C PHE A 329 1.73 21.24 8.99
N ILE A 330 2.11 19.99 8.71
CA ILE A 330 1.65 18.81 9.45
C ILE A 330 2.09 18.87 10.94
N ARG A 331 3.30 19.37 11.22
CA ARG A 331 3.78 19.57 12.60
C ARG A 331 2.99 20.67 13.31
N VAL A 332 2.69 21.79 12.63
CA VAL A 332 1.83 22.87 13.15
C VAL A 332 0.43 22.33 13.44
N TRP A 333 -0.18 21.63 12.48
CA TRP A 333 -1.48 21.01 12.62
C TRP A 333 -1.53 20.07 13.83
N ARG A 334 -0.54 19.18 13.96
CA ARG A 334 -0.45 18.27 15.11
C ARG A 334 -0.39 19.01 16.45
N LYS A 335 0.43 20.06 16.54
CA LYS A 335 0.56 20.86 17.77
C LYS A 335 -0.72 21.63 18.09
N TRP A 336 -1.33 22.23 17.09
CA TRP A 336 -2.62 22.93 17.22
C TRP A 336 -3.71 21.99 17.75
N LEU A 337 -3.76 20.74 17.27
CA LEU A 337 -4.68 19.73 17.81
C LEU A 337 -4.44 19.46 19.30
N GLU A 338 -3.18 19.33 19.71
CA GLU A 338 -2.79 19.09 21.11
C GLU A 338 -3.18 20.27 22.01
N GLU A 339 -3.01 21.51 21.56
CA GLU A 339 -3.39 22.75 22.27
C GLU A 339 -4.92 22.94 22.38
N ASN A 340 -5.68 22.39 21.43
CA ASN A 340 -7.15 22.50 21.37
C ASN A 340 -7.87 21.22 21.84
N GLU A 341 -7.21 20.41 22.68
CA GLU A 341 -7.77 19.20 23.31
C GLU A 341 -8.26 18.11 22.32
N PHE A 342 -7.85 18.15 21.04
CA PHE A 342 -8.12 17.10 20.07
C PHE A 342 -7.18 15.91 20.23
N SER A 343 -7.67 14.71 19.96
CA SER A 343 -6.83 13.51 20.02
C SER A 343 -6.13 13.27 18.68
N THR A 344 -4.80 13.23 18.69
CA THR A 344 -3.99 12.94 17.50
C THR A 344 -4.23 11.52 16.95
N SER A 345 -4.75 10.58 17.74
CA SER A 345 -5.08 9.24 17.24
C SER A 345 -6.35 9.22 16.39
N THR A 346 -7.27 10.16 16.61
CA THR A 346 -8.60 10.20 15.95
C THR A 346 -8.85 11.44 15.11
N ASN A 347 -8.04 12.50 15.23
CA ASN A 347 -8.25 13.78 14.56
C ASN A 347 -7.10 14.22 13.66
N PHE A 348 -6.08 13.37 13.50
CA PHE A 348 -4.90 13.63 12.69
C PHE A 348 -4.64 12.47 11.71
N LEU A 349 -3.53 12.54 10.97
CA LEU A 349 -2.96 11.38 10.29
C LEU A 349 -2.72 10.23 11.28
N THR A 350 -2.71 8.99 10.78
CA THR A 350 -2.30 7.88 11.65
C THR A 350 -0.83 8.06 12.05
N SER A 351 -0.46 7.63 13.25
CA SER A 351 0.94 7.76 13.71
C SER A 351 1.92 7.13 12.72
N PHE A 352 1.56 5.97 12.14
CA PHE A 352 2.36 5.32 11.10
C PHE A 352 2.55 6.21 9.87
N THR A 353 1.48 6.76 9.31
CA THR A 353 1.55 7.67 8.16
C THR A 353 2.43 8.89 8.46
N TYR A 354 2.23 9.52 9.62
CA TYR A 354 3.02 10.67 10.03
C TYR A 354 4.52 10.34 10.13
N PHE A 355 4.89 9.21 10.73
CA PHE A 355 6.29 8.79 10.79
C PHE A 355 6.88 8.44 9.41
N CYS A 356 6.08 7.90 8.49
CA CYS A 356 6.56 7.65 7.12
C CYS A 356 6.92 8.97 6.41
N LEU A 357 6.11 10.00 6.60
CA LEU A 357 6.36 11.33 6.04
C LEU A 357 7.64 11.94 6.61
N GLU A 358 7.80 11.92 7.92
CA GLU A 358 9.00 12.41 8.60
C GLU A 358 10.25 11.66 8.11
N LEU A 359 10.19 10.33 8.02
CA LEU A 359 11.27 9.50 7.51
C LEU A 359 11.67 9.86 6.08
N ASN A 360 10.70 9.96 5.18
CA ASN A 360 10.95 10.31 3.77
C ASN A 360 11.57 11.71 3.63
N ALA A 361 11.08 12.70 4.38
CA ALA A 361 11.56 14.08 4.29
C ALA A 361 13.02 14.23 4.73
N HIS A 362 13.42 13.51 5.79
CA HIS A 362 14.80 13.51 6.26
C HIS A 362 15.72 12.73 5.32
N ALA A 363 15.30 11.54 4.90
CA ALA A 363 16.07 10.70 4.00
C ALA A 363 16.36 11.38 2.65
N LEU A 364 15.42 12.18 2.13
CA LEU A 364 15.64 12.93 0.89
C LEU A 364 16.83 13.90 1.00
N ILE A 365 16.92 14.67 2.08
CA ILE A 365 18.03 15.59 2.30
C ILE A 365 19.34 14.82 2.48
N ALA A 366 19.34 13.72 3.25
CA ALA A 366 20.51 12.87 3.43
C ALA A 366 21.04 12.34 2.08
N LEU A 367 20.14 11.88 1.20
CA LEU A 367 20.50 11.40 -0.14
C LEU A 367 21.03 12.52 -1.05
N VAL A 368 20.41 13.70 -1.01
CA VAL A 368 20.87 14.88 -1.76
C VAL A 368 22.31 15.23 -1.34
N ARG A 369 22.56 15.34 -0.04
CA ARG A 369 23.89 15.64 0.50
C ARG A 369 24.90 14.55 0.11
N LYS A 370 24.52 13.29 0.21
CA LYS A 370 25.37 12.15 -0.12
C LYS A 370 25.79 12.15 -1.58
N PHE A 371 24.84 12.20 -2.51
CA PHE A 371 25.15 12.19 -3.94
C PHE A 371 25.85 13.47 -4.40
N ARG A 372 25.61 14.60 -3.73
CA ARG A 372 26.37 15.84 -3.97
C ARG A 372 27.84 15.66 -3.60
N ASN A 373 28.12 15.20 -2.38
CA ASN A 373 29.48 15.02 -1.87
C ASN A 373 30.27 13.97 -2.69
N GLU A 374 29.58 12.96 -3.21
CA GLU A 374 30.16 11.95 -4.10
C GLU A 374 30.22 12.37 -5.58
N HIS A 375 29.77 13.58 -5.94
CA HIS A 375 29.74 14.09 -7.31
C HIS A 375 28.90 13.22 -8.27
N LYS A 376 27.77 12.67 -7.79
CA LYS A 376 26.86 11.76 -8.51
C LYS A 376 25.42 12.28 -8.58
N PRO A 377 25.16 13.49 -9.10
CA PRO A 377 23.82 14.07 -9.15
C PRO A 377 22.80 13.20 -9.93
N ALA A 378 23.22 12.53 -11.00
CA ALA A 378 22.39 11.61 -11.78
C ALA A 378 21.85 10.42 -10.99
N HIS A 379 22.46 10.07 -9.86
CA HIS A 379 22.02 8.95 -9.02
C HIS A 379 20.82 9.31 -8.14
N LEU A 380 20.46 10.60 -8.03
CA LEU A 380 19.30 11.06 -7.27
C LEU A 380 17.98 10.83 -8.04
N MET A 381 17.69 9.58 -8.36
CA MET A 381 16.44 9.16 -9.02
C MET A 381 15.38 8.83 -7.96
N VAL A 382 14.85 9.86 -7.28
CA VAL A 382 14.00 9.72 -6.08
C VAL A 382 12.82 8.76 -6.27
N TRP A 383 12.25 8.70 -7.47
CA TRP A 383 11.14 7.80 -7.82
C TRP A 383 11.50 6.30 -7.79
N LEU A 384 12.79 5.96 -7.80
CA LEU A 384 13.29 4.58 -7.66
C LEU A 384 13.48 4.16 -6.20
N PHE A 385 13.47 5.11 -5.25
CA PHE A 385 13.71 4.84 -3.83
C PHE A 385 12.42 4.42 -3.10
N SER A 386 11.75 3.37 -3.59
CA SER A 386 10.52 2.85 -3.01
C SER A 386 10.36 1.35 -3.23
N SER A 387 9.43 0.71 -2.52
CA SER A 387 9.06 -0.69 -2.73
C SER A 387 8.12 -0.91 -3.92
N GLN A 388 7.89 0.11 -4.78
CA GLN A 388 7.09 -0.05 -6.00
C GLN A 388 7.68 -1.07 -6.99
N CYS A 389 8.99 -1.33 -6.91
CA CYS A 389 9.62 -2.42 -7.66
C CYS A 389 9.03 -3.79 -7.27
N ASN A 390 8.70 -4.02 -6.00
CA ASN A 390 8.04 -5.24 -5.52
C ASN A 390 6.61 -5.34 -6.08
N GLU A 391 5.82 -4.27 -6.02
CA GLU A 391 4.45 -4.26 -6.56
C GLU A 391 4.39 -4.47 -8.08
N ASN A 392 5.31 -3.87 -8.81
CA ASN A 392 5.47 -4.12 -10.24
C ASN A 392 5.84 -5.58 -10.51
N PHE A 393 6.76 -6.15 -9.72
CA PHE A 393 7.13 -7.56 -9.81
C PHE A 393 5.93 -8.49 -9.53
N PHE A 394 5.15 -8.21 -8.49
CA PHE A 394 3.95 -8.98 -8.17
C PHE A 394 2.89 -8.92 -9.28
N ARG A 395 2.70 -7.75 -9.89
CA ARG A 395 1.76 -7.57 -11.01
C ARG A 395 2.17 -8.40 -12.22
N ILE A 396 3.46 -8.40 -12.56
CA ILE A 396 4.03 -9.23 -13.62
C ILE A 396 3.85 -10.71 -13.26
N LEU A 397 4.24 -11.12 -12.06
CA LEU A 397 4.13 -12.51 -11.62
C LEU A 397 2.68 -13.04 -11.66
N ARG A 398 1.70 -12.20 -11.32
CA ARG A 398 0.28 -12.55 -11.42
C ARG A 398 -0.24 -12.56 -12.84
N SER A 399 0.37 -11.83 -13.78
CA SER A 399 -0.01 -11.86 -15.20
C SER A 399 0.52 -13.09 -15.93
N PHE A 400 1.57 -13.73 -15.43
CA PHE A 400 2.07 -15.04 -15.89
C PHE A 400 1.10 -16.19 -15.56
N THR A 401 -0.07 -16.20 -16.20
CA THR A 401 -1.10 -17.24 -16.07
C THR A 401 -1.13 -18.17 -17.28
N PRO A 402 -1.47 -19.46 -17.12
CA PRO A 402 -1.76 -20.34 -18.24
C PRO A 402 -2.91 -19.79 -19.09
N THR A 403 -2.89 -20.09 -20.39
CA THR A 403 -4.01 -19.74 -21.28
C THR A 403 -5.30 -20.37 -20.75
N PHE A 404 -6.40 -19.60 -20.73
CA PHE A 404 -7.71 -20.00 -20.15
C PHE A 404 -7.76 -20.11 -18.61
N SER A 405 -6.71 -19.71 -17.89
CA SER A 405 -6.73 -19.61 -16.43
C SER A 405 -6.82 -18.15 -15.98
N THR A 406 -7.84 -17.83 -15.20
CA THR A 406 -7.96 -16.54 -14.48
C THR A 406 -7.36 -16.62 -13.06
N ILE A 407 -6.67 -17.71 -12.73
CA ILE A 407 -6.13 -17.95 -11.39
C ILE A 407 -4.90 -17.08 -11.16
N VAL A 408 -5.14 -15.94 -10.51
CA VAL A 408 -4.09 -14.99 -10.10
C VAL A 408 -3.31 -15.44 -8.85
N ASN A 409 -3.88 -16.33 -8.04
CA ASN A 409 -3.27 -16.82 -6.81
C ASN A 409 -2.36 -18.02 -7.09
N VAL A 410 -1.19 -18.07 -6.44
CA VAL A 410 -0.19 -19.13 -6.62
C VAL A 410 0.25 -19.69 -5.29
N SER A 411 0.68 -20.95 -5.26
CA SER A 411 1.46 -21.51 -4.15
C SER A 411 2.90 -21.00 -4.17
N MET A 412 3.67 -21.26 -3.12
CA MET A 412 5.09 -20.86 -3.05
C MET A 412 5.93 -21.50 -4.18
N ARG A 413 5.71 -22.77 -4.49
CA ARG A 413 6.39 -23.44 -5.63
C ARG A 413 6.00 -22.82 -6.97
N GLY A 414 4.71 -22.53 -7.16
CA GLY A 414 4.24 -21.81 -8.35
C GLY A 414 4.84 -20.41 -8.47
N PHE A 415 5.02 -19.71 -7.34
CA PHE A 415 5.67 -18.41 -7.26
C PHE A 415 7.12 -18.48 -7.77
N LEU A 416 7.93 -19.39 -7.23
CA LEU A 416 9.33 -19.59 -7.65
C LEU A 416 9.45 -19.93 -9.14
N GLY A 417 8.56 -20.80 -9.64
CA GLY A 417 8.51 -21.15 -11.07
C GLY A 417 8.22 -19.94 -11.97
N ARG A 418 7.32 -19.04 -11.55
CA ARG A 418 7.02 -17.80 -12.29
C ARG A 418 8.16 -16.78 -12.19
N CYS A 419 8.83 -16.65 -11.03
CA CYS A 419 10.02 -15.82 -10.89
C CYS A 419 11.11 -16.20 -11.90
N ARG A 420 11.34 -17.51 -12.08
CA ARG A 420 12.29 -18.02 -13.07
C ARG A 420 11.93 -17.60 -14.50
N LYS A 421 10.64 -17.68 -14.86
CA LYS A 421 10.15 -17.27 -16.19
C LYS A 421 10.32 -15.76 -16.42
N ILE A 422 10.10 -14.95 -15.39
CA ILE A 422 10.33 -13.49 -15.45
C ILE A 422 11.81 -13.21 -15.71
N HIS A 423 12.70 -13.82 -14.92
CA HIS A 423 14.14 -13.64 -15.08
C HIS A 423 14.62 -14.06 -16.48
N LEU A 424 14.20 -15.24 -16.94
CA LEU A 424 14.49 -15.72 -18.29
C LEU A 424 14.00 -14.74 -19.37
N GLN A 425 12.82 -14.16 -19.22
CA GLN A 425 12.32 -13.17 -20.17
C GLN A 425 13.22 -11.92 -20.20
N THR A 426 13.65 -11.42 -19.04
CA THR A 426 14.56 -10.27 -18.97
C THR A 426 15.89 -10.56 -19.66
N GLU A 427 16.53 -11.69 -19.34
CA GLU A 427 17.81 -12.11 -19.94
C GLU A 427 17.71 -12.27 -21.46
N LEU A 428 16.60 -12.83 -21.96
CA LEU A 428 16.38 -12.99 -23.39
C LEU A 428 16.20 -11.66 -24.12
N ILE A 429 15.47 -10.71 -23.52
CA ILE A 429 15.29 -9.38 -24.11
C ILE A 429 16.64 -8.69 -24.29
N GLN A 430 17.51 -8.79 -23.28
CA GLN A 430 18.84 -8.21 -23.33
C GLN A 430 19.76 -8.93 -24.33
N LYS A 431 19.79 -10.27 -24.35
CA LYS A 431 20.63 -11.02 -25.31
C LYS A 431 20.25 -10.78 -26.77
N LEU A 432 19.00 -10.42 -27.03
CA LEU A 432 18.49 -10.10 -28.36
C LEU A 432 18.54 -8.59 -28.68
N GLU A 433 19.12 -7.78 -27.79
CA GLU A 433 19.30 -6.36 -28.03
C GLU A 433 20.19 -6.14 -29.28
N GLY A 434 19.73 -5.26 -30.19
CA GLY A 434 20.39 -5.02 -31.47
C GLY A 434 19.99 -5.99 -32.60
N GLU A 435 19.52 -7.19 -32.28
CA GLU A 435 18.97 -8.15 -33.26
C GLU A 435 17.46 -7.99 -33.43
N VAL A 436 16.76 -7.73 -32.32
CA VAL A 436 15.31 -7.55 -32.28
C VAL A 436 15.00 -6.19 -31.68
N VAL A 437 14.22 -5.39 -32.42
CA VAL A 437 13.74 -4.11 -31.91
C VAL A 437 12.60 -4.36 -30.94
N PHE A 438 12.79 -3.93 -29.70
CA PHE A 438 11.74 -3.88 -28.68
C PHE A 438 11.31 -2.41 -28.48
N PRO A 439 10.23 -1.92 -29.13
CA PRO A 439 9.89 -0.49 -29.15
C PRO A 439 9.75 0.13 -27.75
N LYS A 440 9.15 -0.61 -26.81
CA LYS A 440 8.99 -0.17 -25.41
C LYS A 440 10.31 -0.02 -24.65
N VAL A 441 11.36 -0.74 -25.05
CA VAL A 441 12.69 -0.64 -24.43
C VAL A 441 13.40 0.59 -24.98
N LEU A 442 13.34 0.81 -26.30
CA LEU A 442 13.94 1.99 -26.94
C LEU A 442 13.36 3.31 -26.40
N GLU A 443 12.04 3.39 -26.26
CA GLU A 443 11.37 4.56 -25.68
C GLU A 443 11.88 4.86 -24.26
N LYS A 444 12.00 3.82 -23.42
CA LYS A 444 12.54 3.96 -22.06
C LYS A 444 13.99 4.41 -22.04
N ILE A 445 14.84 3.85 -22.91
CA ILE A 445 16.25 4.23 -23.01
C ILE A 445 16.37 5.72 -23.34
N SER A 446 15.61 6.20 -24.33
CA SER A 446 15.64 7.61 -24.75
C SER A 446 15.25 8.55 -23.61
N ILE A 447 14.14 8.26 -22.93
CA ILE A 447 13.65 9.08 -21.80
C ILE A 447 14.65 9.07 -20.64
N ALA A 448 15.22 7.91 -20.32
CA ALA A 448 16.18 7.79 -19.22
C ALA A 448 17.49 8.54 -19.49
N ALA A 449 17.98 8.51 -20.74
CA ALA A 449 19.18 9.24 -21.14
C ALA A 449 18.98 10.77 -21.00
N GLU A 450 17.83 11.27 -21.44
CA GLU A 450 17.46 12.69 -21.30
C GLU A 450 17.38 13.10 -19.82
N LEU A 451 16.67 12.33 -18.99
CA LEU A 451 16.56 12.59 -17.55
C LEU A 451 17.92 12.56 -16.84
N SER A 452 18.78 11.59 -17.17
CA SER A 452 20.12 11.49 -16.59
C SER A 452 20.97 12.72 -16.93
N SER A 453 20.89 13.20 -18.18
CA SER A 453 21.56 14.43 -18.60
C SER A 453 21.05 15.66 -17.85
N ILE A 454 19.72 15.80 -17.71
CA ILE A 454 19.10 16.91 -16.96
C ILE A 454 19.55 16.90 -15.50
N LEU A 455 19.49 15.75 -14.83
CA LEU A 455 19.91 15.62 -13.43
C LEU A 455 21.40 15.96 -13.26
N SER A 456 22.23 15.58 -14.22
CA SER A 456 23.66 15.88 -14.19
C SER A 456 23.94 17.37 -14.34
N ALA A 457 23.18 18.06 -15.19
CA ALA A 457 23.33 19.48 -15.46
C ALA A 457 22.80 20.40 -14.35
N GLN A 458 21.73 20.00 -13.66
CA GLN A 458 21.06 20.83 -12.65
C GLN A 458 21.84 21.00 -11.34
N GLY A 459 22.86 20.17 -11.09
CA GLY A 459 23.59 20.16 -9.81
C GLY A 459 22.71 19.78 -8.62
N LEU A 460 23.32 19.66 -7.43
CA LEU A 460 22.60 19.40 -6.17
C LEU A 460 22.88 20.53 -5.18
N PRO A 461 21.87 21.00 -4.43
CA PRO A 461 21.98 22.20 -3.62
C PRO A 461 22.98 22.04 -2.46
N SER A 462 23.69 23.12 -2.11
CA SER A 462 24.59 23.20 -0.94
C SER A 462 23.82 23.10 0.38
N ASP A 463 24.53 22.93 1.50
CA ASP A 463 23.88 22.89 2.82
C ASP A 463 23.22 24.24 3.16
N GLU A 464 23.83 25.36 2.77
CA GLU A 464 23.26 26.70 2.88
C GLU A 464 22.01 26.87 2.02
N GLU A 465 22.04 26.40 0.77
CA GLU A 465 20.88 26.45 -0.13
C GLU A 465 19.73 25.61 0.41
N ILE A 466 20.00 24.39 0.90
CA ILE A 466 18.99 23.55 1.55
C ILE A 466 18.40 24.27 2.76
N CYS A 467 19.23 24.88 3.62
CA CYS A 467 18.75 25.65 4.75
C CYS A 467 17.85 26.84 4.33
N LEU A 468 18.18 27.54 3.26
CA LEU A 468 17.35 28.63 2.73
C LEU A 468 16.00 28.12 2.21
N ILE A 469 16.01 27.02 1.45
CA ILE A 469 14.81 26.37 0.91
C ILE A 469 13.89 25.93 2.07
N VAL A 470 14.44 25.27 3.09
CA VAL A 470 13.69 24.79 4.25
C VAL A 470 13.16 25.95 5.09
N LYS A 471 13.91 27.04 5.23
CA LYS A 471 13.43 28.26 5.91
C LYS A 471 12.24 28.85 5.16
N GLN A 472 12.31 28.95 3.83
CA GLN A 472 11.20 29.43 3.01
C GLN A 472 9.97 28.52 3.14
N ALA A 473 10.18 27.20 3.06
CA ALA A 473 9.13 26.20 3.25
C ALA A 473 8.45 26.34 4.62
N ARG A 474 9.21 26.64 5.68
CA ARG A 474 8.68 26.91 7.03
C ARG A 474 7.82 28.17 7.06
N ILE A 475 8.29 29.27 6.46
CA ILE A 475 7.55 30.54 6.44
C ILE A 475 6.19 30.35 5.75
N GLU A 476 6.17 29.71 4.59
CA GLU A 476 4.93 29.46 3.87
C GLU A 476 4.00 28.49 4.61
N ALA A 477 4.53 27.42 5.19
CA ALA A 477 3.72 26.50 5.98
C ALA A 477 3.05 27.18 7.18
N LEU A 478 3.75 28.13 7.82
CA LEU A 478 3.19 28.93 8.92
C LEU A 478 2.12 29.91 8.42
N SER A 479 2.34 30.53 7.26
CA SER A 479 1.33 31.39 6.61
C SER A 479 0.07 30.61 6.28
N ASP A 480 0.21 29.48 5.57
CA ASP A 480 -0.88 28.57 5.21
C ASP A 480 -1.66 28.09 6.45
N SER A 481 -0.95 27.82 7.55
CA SER A 481 -1.57 27.41 8.81
C SER A 481 -2.37 28.54 9.47
N ALA A 482 -1.82 29.76 9.45
CA ALA A 482 -2.45 30.94 10.01
C ALA A 482 -3.71 31.34 9.24
N GLU A 483 -3.71 31.21 7.92
CA GLU A 483 -4.88 31.45 7.05
C GLU A 483 -6.07 30.54 7.39
N LEU A 484 -5.80 29.29 7.81
CA LEU A 484 -6.83 28.38 8.30
C LEU A 484 -7.28 28.68 9.73
N GLY A 485 -6.62 29.60 10.44
CA GLY A 485 -6.91 29.95 11.83
C GLY A 485 -6.09 29.16 12.87
N MET A 486 -5.06 28.41 12.46
CA MET A 486 -4.19 27.69 13.39
C MET A 486 -3.13 28.63 13.99
N LYS A 487 -3.50 29.33 15.06
CA LYS A 487 -2.59 30.20 15.82
C LYS A 487 -1.90 29.40 16.92
N THR A 488 -0.64 29.02 16.70
CA THR A 488 0.17 28.26 17.66
C THR A 488 1.51 28.97 17.85
N ALA A 489 2.00 29.06 19.09
CA ALA A 489 3.34 29.57 19.39
C ALA A 489 4.37 28.49 19.09
N ILE A 490 5.33 28.72 18.19
CA ILE A 490 6.20 27.65 17.69
C ILE A 490 7.68 28.05 17.77
N ASP A 491 8.30 27.74 18.90
CA ASP A 491 9.75 27.92 19.08
C ASP A 491 10.56 26.83 18.35
N ARG A 492 10.04 25.59 18.33
CA ARG A 492 10.66 24.43 17.66
C ARG A 492 9.60 23.53 17.02
N LEU A 493 9.79 23.22 15.72
CA LEU A 493 9.03 22.19 15.01
C LEU A 493 9.98 21.02 14.82
N VAL A 494 10.16 20.20 15.84
CA VAL A 494 10.94 18.96 15.77
C VAL A 494 9.94 17.81 15.78
N PRO A 495 10.16 16.71 15.03
CA PRO A 495 9.31 15.54 15.18
C PRO A 495 9.36 15.07 16.64
N PRO A 496 8.35 14.34 17.14
CA PRO A 496 8.44 13.71 18.46
C PRO A 496 9.63 12.75 18.46
N THR A 497 10.74 13.20 19.04
CA THR A 497 12.04 12.50 19.11
C THR A 497 12.09 11.44 20.20
N SER A 498 11.03 11.29 20.99
CA SER A 498 10.99 10.21 21.98
C SER A 498 10.98 8.86 21.26
N LEU A 499 12.18 8.27 21.19
CA LEU A 499 12.48 6.85 21.24
C LEU A 499 11.93 6.21 22.52
N GLN A 500 10.73 6.60 22.98
CA GLN A 500 9.91 5.63 23.69
C GLN A 500 9.71 4.56 22.65
N VAL A 501 10.53 3.52 22.77
CA VAL A 501 10.24 2.14 22.40
C VAL A 501 8.74 2.06 22.60
N PHE A 502 8.00 2.22 21.50
CA PHE A 502 6.62 1.82 21.51
C PHE A 502 6.81 0.36 21.83
N ASN A 503 6.57 0.01 23.10
CA ASN A 503 6.23 -1.33 23.48
C ASN A 503 5.03 -1.61 22.60
N PHE A 504 5.30 -2.07 21.38
CA PHE A 504 4.49 -3.03 20.71
C PHE A 504 4.46 -4.18 21.73
N LYS A 505 3.54 -4.07 22.71
CA LYS A 505 2.65 -5.18 22.92
C LYS A 505 2.25 -5.51 21.51
N GLU A 506 2.81 -6.60 20.99
CA GLU A 506 2.39 -7.22 19.76
C GLU A 506 0.89 -7.41 19.92
N LYS A 507 0.10 -6.37 19.58
CA LYS A 507 -1.29 -6.54 19.28
C LYS A 507 -1.19 -7.49 18.12
N LYS A 508 -1.51 -8.77 18.38
CA LYS A 508 -1.91 -9.75 17.37
C LYS A 508 -2.56 -8.91 16.28
N SER A 509 -1.92 -8.87 15.11
CA SER A 509 -2.37 -8.10 13.95
C SER A 509 -3.87 -7.86 14.04
N GLU A 510 -4.28 -6.64 14.43
CA GLU A 510 -5.66 -6.24 14.23
C GLU A 510 -5.90 -6.44 12.74
N GLN A 511 -6.84 -7.33 12.46
CA GLN A 511 -6.93 -7.99 11.18
C GLN A 511 -6.99 -6.95 10.08
N ALA A 512 -6.06 -7.06 9.13
CA ALA A 512 -6.36 -6.61 7.78
C ALA A 512 -7.54 -7.46 7.31
N GLY A 513 -8.76 -6.98 7.56
CA GLY A 513 -10.01 -7.58 7.10
C GLY A 513 -10.19 -9.04 7.51
N GLN A 514 -10.75 -9.26 8.70
CA GLN A 514 -11.57 -10.44 8.94
C GLN A 514 -12.79 -10.35 7.99
N ASN A 515 -12.70 -10.95 6.82
CA ASN A 515 -13.84 -11.65 6.24
C ASN A 515 -13.50 -13.12 6.39
N GLY A 516 -14.04 -13.72 7.45
CA GLY A 516 -14.12 -15.16 7.53
C GLY A 516 -15.18 -15.62 6.55
N GLU A 517 -14.77 -16.29 5.48
CA GLU A 517 -15.35 -17.55 5.05
C GLU A 517 -14.20 -18.40 4.51
N ASP A 518 -13.84 -19.43 5.28
CA ASP A 518 -13.06 -20.55 4.79
C ASP A 518 -13.92 -21.32 3.78
N LEU A 519 -13.46 -21.39 2.53
CA LEU A 519 -13.55 -22.63 1.75
C LEU A 519 -12.27 -22.80 0.90
N PRO A 520 -11.31 -23.62 1.34
CA PRO A 520 -10.30 -24.25 0.48
C PRO A 520 -10.85 -25.59 -0.12
N PRO A 521 -10.16 -26.22 -1.10
CA PRO A 521 -10.33 -26.12 -2.55
C PRO A 521 -11.02 -27.39 -3.19
N PRO A 522 -11.12 -27.50 -4.53
CA PRO A 522 -10.03 -28.17 -5.24
C PRO A 522 -9.62 -27.58 -6.61
N VAL A 523 -8.41 -27.99 -7.02
CA VAL A 523 -7.84 -27.93 -8.38
C VAL A 523 -7.93 -29.35 -8.97
N PRO A 524 -8.49 -29.52 -10.20
CA PRO A 524 -7.74 -30.15 -11.32
C PRO A 524 -8.11 -29.48 -12.68
N GLU A 525 -7.37 -29.41 -13.79
CA GLU A 525 -6.06 -29.78 -14.37
C GLU A 525 -5.69 -28.52 -15.20
N ASP A 526 -4.51 -27.92 -15.15
CA ASP A 526 -3.36 -28.25 -15.99
C ASP A 526 -2.14 -27.48 -15.47
N VAL A 527 -1.21 -28.19 -14.84
CA VAL A 527 0.20 -27.79 -14.83
C VAL A 527 0.93 -28.82 -15.68
N TYR A 528 0.68 -28.78 -16.98
CA TYR A 528 1.58 -29.37 -17.96
C TYR A 528 2.30 -28.25 -18.71
N ASP A 529 3.50 -27.95 -18.22
CA ASP A 529 4.67 -27.61 -19.02
C ASP A 529 5.83 -27.57 -18.02
N ASP A 530 6.16 -28.74 -17.47
CA ASP A 530 7.50 -29.15 -17.04
C ASP A 530 7.48 -30.63 -16.62
N VAL A 531 7.62 -31.48 -17.64
CA VAL A 531 8.10 -32.87 -17.62
C VAL A 531 7.43 -33.84 -16.63
N LEU A 532 6.43 -34.57 -17.14
CA LEU A 532 6.33 -36.02 -16.96
C LEU A 532 5.73 -36.56 -18.27
N GLU A 533 6.60 -36.90 -19.20
CA GLU A 533 6.25 -37.83 -20.27
C GLU A 533 5.76 -39.13 -19.63
N ASP A 534 4.68 -39.65 -20.20
CA ASP A 534 4.09 -40.94 -19.92
C ASP A 534 5.16 -42.03 -19.81
N THR A 535 5.36 -42.53 -18.59
CA THR A 535 5.78 -43.90 -18.39
C THR A 535 4.78 -44.56 -17.46
N ALA A 536 4.26 -45.67 -17.96
CA ALA A 536 3.17 -46.46 -17.42
C ALA A 536 3.21 -46.62 -15.90
N ILE A 537 2.02 -46.74 -15.31
CA ILE A 537 1.83 -47.51 -14.08
C ILE A 537 2.42 -48.89 -14.35
N ALA A 538 3.68 -49.10 -13.98
CA ALA A 538 4.22 -50.42 -13.85
C ALA A 538 3.47 -51.04 -12.67
N ASN A 539 2.46 -51.85 -12.98
CA ASN A 539 2.05 -52.92 -12.08
C ASN A 539 3.26 -53.81 -11.87
N ILE A 540 4.12 -53.45 -10.92
CA ILE A 540 5.14 -54.36 -10.42
C ILE A 540 4.39 -55.32 -9.51
N SER A 541 3.83 -56.36 -10.12
CA SER A 541 3.55 -57.62 -9.47
C SER A 541 4.79 -58.01 -8.68
N THR A 542 4.62 -58.14 -7.37
CA THR A 542 5.59 -58.59 -6.39
C THR A 542 6.49 -59.70 -6.92
N PRO A 543 7.82 -59.50 -6.87
CA PRO A 543 8.74 -60.59 -6.60
C PRO A 543 9.26 -60.43 -5.19
N GLU A 544 9.16 -61.51 -4.42
CA GLU A 544 9.94 -61.74 -3.21
C GLU A 544 11.43 -61.64 -3.56
N SER A 545 12.04 -60.50 -3.26
CA SER A 545 13.50 -60.35 -3.16
C SER A 545 13.80 -59.10 -2.32
N ASP A 546 14.83 -59.20 -1.47
CA ASP A 546 15.31 -58.24 -0.48
C ASP A 546 15.18 -56.74 -0.81
N PRO A 547 15.10 -55.86 0.22
CA PRO A 547 14.70 -54.48 0.06
C PRO A 547 15.79 -53.69 -0.65
N LEU A 548 15.64 -53.48 -1.96
CA LEU A 548 16.36 -52.44 -2.69
C LEU A 548 16.15 -51.12 -1.96
N GLU A 549 17.21 -50.57 -1.37
CA GLU A 549 17.20 -49.24 -0.79
C GLU A 549 16.78 -48.25 -1.88
N LEU A 550 15.63 -47.62 -1.70
CA LEU A 550 15.18 -46.58 -2.62
C LEU A 550 16.19 -45.42 -2.58
N PRO A 551 16.59 -44.87 -3.73
CA PRO A 551 17.43 -43.68 -3.75
C PRO A 551 16.74 -42.56 -2.96
N LYS A 552 17.42 -42.00 -1.94
CA LYS A 552 16.87 -40.90 -1.10
C LYS A 552 16.41 -39.70 -1.93
N THR A 553 17.04 -39.48 -3.09
CA THR A 553 16.74 -38.41 -4.05
C THR A 553 15.65 -38.77 -5.06
N GLY A 554 15.21 -40.03 -5.12
CA GLY A 554 14.17 -40.48 -6.04
C GLY A 554 12.78 -39.94 -5.70
N PRO A 555 11.80 -40.00 -6.63
CA PRO A 555 10.46 -39.44 -6.42
C PRO A 555 9.55 -40.29 -5.52
N PHE A 556 10.04 -41.42 -5.02
CA PHE A 556 9.30 -42.38 -4.21
C PHE A 556 9.84 -42.44 -2.79
N LEU A 557 8.97 -42.83 -1.85
CA LEU A 557 9.30 -43.08 -0.46
C LEU A 557 8.69 -44.40 0.01
N LYS A 558 9.37 -45.03 0.96
CA LYS A 558 8.89 -46.23 1.67
C LYS A 558 8.16 -45.75 2.93
N HIS A 559 6.93 -46.19 3.13
CA HIS A 559 6.13 -45.87 4.31
C HIS A 559 5.54 -47.15 4.90
N THR A 560 5.74 -47.34 6.21
CA THR A 560 5.16 -48.47 6.94
C THR A 560 3.89 -48.01 7.63
N SER A 561 2.75 -48.55 7.20
CA SER A 561 1.45 -48.31 7.83
C SER A 561 1.43 -48.82 9.27
N ALA A 562 0.53 -48.28 10.11
CA ALA A 562 0.25 -48.78 11.46
C ALA A 562 -0.04 -50.29 11.51
N ASN A 563 -0.46 -50.88 10.38
CA ASN A 563 -0.76 -52.30 10.23
C ASN A 563 0.49 -53.15 9.90
N GLY A 564 1.70 -52.57 9.99
CA GLY A 564 2.98 -53.23 9.67
C GLY A 564 3.26 -53.40 8.16
N ARG A 565 2.31 -53.07 7.28
CA ARG A 565 2.48 -53.17 5.83
C ARG A 565 3.33 -52.02 5.30
N THR A 566 4.40 -52.37 4.59
CA THR A 566 5.25 -51.39 3.92
C THR A 566 4.75 -51.14 2.49
N GLN A 567 4.59 -49.88 2.10
CA GLN A 567 4.19 -49.47 0.76
C GLN A 567 5.19 -48.47 0.16
N ILE A 568 5.33 -48.49 -1.16
CA ILE A 568 6.11 -47.50 -1.92
C ILE A 568 5.12 -46.49 -2.50
N ILE A 569 5.27 -45.22 -2.14
CA ILE A 569 4.34 -44.14 -2.52
C ILE A 569 5.14 -43.00 -3.14
N ARG A 570 4.58 -42.32 -4.16
CA ARG A 570 5.17 -41.09 -4.70
C ARG A 570 5.17 -39.99 -3.63
N LYS A 571 6.26 -39.24 -3.51
CA LYS A 571 6.40 -38.11 -2.57
C LYS A 571 5.27 -37.09 -2.70
N SER A 572 4.89 -36.75 -3.93
CA SER A 572 3.75 -35.86 -4.22
C SER A 572 2.43 -36.39 -3.68
N THR A 573 2.14 -37.69 -3.90
CA THR A 573 0.94 -38.36 -3.38
C THR A 573 0.94 -38.40 -1.85
N PHE A 574 2.10 -38.67 -1.24
CA PHE A 574 2.24 -38.69 0.22
C PHE A 574 1.97 -37.32 0.85
N LEU A 575 2.51 -36.24 0.27
CA LEU A 575 2.20 -34.87 0.72
C LEU A 575 0.72 -34.52 0.54
N TRP A 576 0.09 -34.98 -0.54
CA TRP A 576 -1.33 -34.79 -0.75
C TRP A 576 -2.16 -35.48 0.34
N LEU A 577 -1.83 -36.71 0.71
CA LEU A 577 -2.49 -37.43 1.81
C LEU A 577 -2.36 -36.68 3.15
N LEU A 578 -1.16 -36.21 3.49
CA LEU A 578 -0.92 -35.44 4.72
C LEU A 578 -1.64 -34.08 4.73
N SER A 579 -1.81 -33.47 3.56
CA SER A 579 -2.50 -32.18 3.42
C SER A 579 -4.03 -32.31 3.45
N SER A 580 -4.58 -33.49 3.18
CA SER A 580 -6.02 -33.74 2.98
C SER A 580 -6.76 -34.22 4.24
N GLY A 581 -6.12 -34.11 5.41
CA GLY A 581 -6.59 -34.74 6.64
C GLY A 581 -7.97 -34.32 7.15
N HIS A 582 -8.55 -33.19 6.75
CA HIS A 582 -9.84 -32.72 7.26
C HIS A 582 -10.77 -32.26 6.11
N GLN A 583 -11.80 -33.06 5.83
CA GLN A 583 -12.92 -32.87 4.89
C GLN A 583 -12.61 -32.95 3.38
N ASN A 584 -13.05 -34.04 2.74
CA ASN A 584 -13.28 -34.15 1.30
C ASN A 584 -14.54 -34.99 1.05
N LEU A 585 -15.70 -34.36 0.92
CA LEU A 585 -16.83 -34.89 0.17
C LEU A 585 -17.11 -33.89 -0.94
N SER A 586 -17.07 -34.35 -2.19
CA SER A 586 -17.27 -33.53 -3.38
C SER A 586 -18.70 -33.00 -3.45
N SER A 587 -18.91 -31.73 -3.09
CA SER A 587 -20.08 -30.93 -3.46
C SER A 587 -19.77 -29.98 -4.63
N ASP A 588 -18.79 -30.34 -5.45
CA ASP A 588 -18.13 -29.45 -6.42
C ASP A 588 -18.94 -29.21 -7.71
N ARG A 589 -20.09 -29.88 -7.89
CA ARG A 589 -20.97 -29.70 -9.07
C ARG A 589 -22.22 -28.85 -8.84
N LEU A 590 -22.51 -28.41 -7.61
CA LEU A 590 -23.76 -27.69 -7.29
C LEU A 590 -23.59 -26.26 -6.76
N VAL A 591 -22.36 -25.77 -6.57
CA VAL A 591 -22.12 -24.41 -6.00
C VAL A 591 -21.69 -23.39 -7.05
N ARG A 592 -21.48 -23.79 -8.31
CA ARG A 592 -21.52 -22.85 -9.43
C ARG A 592 -22.97 -22.50 -9.69
N VAL A 593 -23.35 -21.27 -9.34
CA VAL A 593 -24.63 -20.55 -9.48
C VAL A 593 -25.24 -20.12 -8.14
N GLN A 594 -24.45 -19.96 -7.08
CA GLN A 594 -24.77 -18.99 -6.01
C GLN A 594 -23.50 -18.33 -5.50
N THR A 595 -22.77 -17.63 -6.38
CA THR A 595 -22.23 -16.36 -5.88
C THR A 595 -23.50 -15.62 -5.47
N LYS A 596 -23.69 -15.34 -4.18
CA LYS A 596 -24.35 -14.08 -3.87
C LYS A 596 -23.50 -13.08 -4.64
N VAL A 597 -24.02 -12.67 -5.79
CA VAL A 597 -23.88 -11.30 -6.20
C VAL A 597 -24.30 -10.61 -4.92
N ASP A 598 -23.32 -10.21 -4.10
CA ASP A 598 -23.47 -8.94 -3.44
C ASP A 598 -23.74 -8.06 -4.63
N THR A 599 -25.03 -7.90 -4.92
CA THR A 599 -25.56 -6.68 -5.46
C THR A 599 -25.04 -5.73 -4.42
N CYS A 600 -23.81 -5.26 -4.65
CA CYS A 600 -23.27 -4.05 -4.12
C CYS A 600 -24.37 -3.12 -4.53
N GLN A 601 -25.32 -2.94 -3.60
CA GLN A 601 -26.35 -1.98 -3.79
C GLN A 601 -25.52 -0.77 -4.14
N ASN A 602 -25.73 -0.27 -5.35
CA ASN A 602 -25.53 1.12 -5.56
C ASN A 602 -26.34 1.72 -4.41
N GLU A 603 -25.68 2.03 -3.29
CA GLU A 603 -26.07 3.12 -2.42
C GLU A 603 -25.94 4.34 -3.34
N GLN A 604 -26.84 4.43 -4.32
CA GLN A 604 -27.35 5.68 -4.79
C GLN A 604 -27.92 6.27 -3.51
N TRP A 605 -27.21 7.26 -3.02
CA TRP A 605 -27.60 8.05 -1.88
C TRP A 605 -28.95 8.64 -2.27
N GLU A 606 -30.04 8.04 -1.82
CA GLU A 606 -31.38 8.55 -2.10
C GLU A 606 -31.45 9.96 -1.54
N GLN A 607 -31.44 10.93 -2.45
CA GLN A 607 -31.52 12.33 -2.10
C GLN A 607 -32.90 12.62 -1.54
N VAL A 608 -32.94 13.45 -0.50
CA VAL A 608 -34.18 13.98 0.05
C VAL A 608 -34.89 14.77 -1.05
N LYS A 609 -36.09 14.33 -1.44
CA LYS A 609 -36.86 14.93 -2.54
C LYS A 609 -37.84 16.00 -2.08
N GLU A 610 -38.26 15.94 -0.81
CA GLU A 610 -39.27 16.82 -0.23
C GLU A 610 -38.87 17.23 1.19
N VAL A 611 -39.38 18.38 1.66
CA VAL A 611 -39.15 18.85 3.03
C VAL A 611 -39.89 17.95 3.99
N ALA A 612 -39.17 17.15 4.77
CA ALA A 612 -39.78 16.23 5.71
C ALA A 612 -38.85 15.92 6.89
N ARG A 613 -39.44 15.67 8.06
CA ARG A 613 -38.70 15.13 9.20
C ARG A 613 -38.36 13.66 8.91
N GLN A 614 -37.07 13.36 8.88
CA GLN A 614 -36.57 12.00 8.64
C GLN A 614 -36.33 11.28 9.97
N GLU A 615 -36.43 9.94 9.98
CA GLU A 615 -36.01 9.13 11.13
C GLU A 615 -34.48 9.04 11.25
N THR A 616 -33.77 9.23 10.13
CA THR A 616 -32.32 9.19 10.06
C THR A 616 -31.80 10.25 9.10
N ILE A 617 -30.67 10.87 9.43
CA ILE A 617 -29.93 11.80 8.57
C ILE A 617 -28.55 11.23 8.22
N ARG A 618 -27.99 11.63 7.09
CA ARG A 618 -26.75 11.08 6.53
C ARG A 618 -25.70 12.17 6.29
N LEU A 619 -24.44 11.76 6.12
CA LEU A 619 -23.36 12.68 5.74
C LEU A 619 -23.61 13.28 4.36
N GLY A 620 -23.65 14.60 4.28
CA GLY A 620 -23.93 15.36 3.06
C GLY A 620 -25.38 15.84 2.94
N ASP A 621 -26.30 15.36 3.79
CA ASP A 621 -27.69 15.82 3.80
C ASP A 621 -27.77 17.31 4.16
N TRP A 622 -28.80 17.96 3.64
CA TRP A 622 -29.19 19.32 3.97
C TRP A 622 -30.30 19.27 5.01
N CYS A 623 -30.04 19.85 6.18
CA CYS A 623 -30.92 19.77 7.33
C CYS A 623 -31.16 21.16 7.91
N VAL A 624 -32.34 21.34 8.50
CA VAL A 624 -32.74 22.55 9.21
C VAL A 624 -32.62 22.29 10.71
N PHE A 625 -31.92 23.18 11.41
CA PHE A 625 -31.69 23.11 12.85
C PHE A 625 -32.15 24.39 13.54
N LYS A 626 -32.59 24.24 14.78
CA LYS A 626 -32.82 25.38 15.69
C LYS A 626 -31.52 25.72 16.43
N TYR A 627 -31.10 26.97 16.41
CA TYR A 627 -29.89 27.45 17.10
C TYR A 627 -30.13 28.81 17.74
N GLU A 628 -29.95 28.91 19.06
CA GLU A 628 -30.12 30.16 19.84
C GLU A 628 -31.46 30.91 19.62
N GLY A 629 -32.48 30.24 19.11
CA GLY A 629 -33.80 30.82 18.80
C GLY A 629 -34.05 31.05 17.31
N ASP A 630 -33.00 31.02 16.49
CA ASP A 630 -33.07 31.18 15.04
C ASP A 630 -33.01 29.83 14.31
N ILE A 631 -33.42 29.84 13.04
CA ILE A 631 -33.31 28.70 12.14
C ILE A 631 -32.04 28.82 11.29
N VAL A 632 -31.23 27.77 11.31
CA VAL A 632 -30.02 27.63 10.49
C VAL A 632 -30.10 26.39 9.60
N ILE A 633 -29.52 26.49 8.41
CA ILE A 633 -29.47 25.39 7.46
C ILE A 633 -28.06 24.82 7.49
N GLY A 634 -27.93 23.54 7.81
CA GLY A 634 -26.66 22.85 7.93
C GLY A 634 -26.50 21.77 6.86
N ARG A 635 -25.36 21.76 6.17
CA ARG A 635 -24.92 20.58 5.41
C ARG A 635 -24.10 19.66 6.32
N VAL A 636 -24.55 18.43 6.51
CA VAL A 636 -23.95 17.50 7.47
C VAL A 636 -22.56 17.03 7.03
N LEU A 637 -21.55 17.21 7.90
CA LEU A 637 -20.15 16.83 7.66
C LEU A 637 -19.72 15.60 8.45
N ALA A 638 -20.18 15.46 9.70
CA ALA A 638 -19.81 14.36 10.59
C ALA A 638 -20.82 14.17 11.73
N PHE A 639 -20.81 12.99 12.34
CA PHE A 639 -21.55 12.67 13.56
C PHE A 639 -20.60 12.32 14.71
N SER A 640 -21.03 12.61 15.93
CA SER A 640 -20.31 12.27 17.15
C SER A 640 -21.31 12.05 18.28
N TYR A 641 -21.05 11.16 19.22
CA TYR A 641 -21.83 11.19 20.47
C TYR A 641 -21.54 12.51 21.21
N LEU A 642 -22.48 12.99 22.03
CA LEU A 642 -22.23 14.13 22.92
C LEU A 642 -21.86 13.59 24.29
N SER A 643 -20.75 14.05 24.86
CA SER A 643 -20.31 13.82 26.24
C SER A 643 -19.36 14.94 26.65
N GLY A 644 -19.34 15.34 27.93
CA GLY A 644 -18.48 16.44 28.41
C GLY A 644 -17.00 16.17 28.13
N LYS A 645 -16.22 17.26 27.95
CA LYS A 645 -14.80 17.31 27.56
C LYS A 645 -14.02 15.98 27.62
N GLY A 646 -13.59 15.49 26.46
CA GLY A 646 -12.49 14.54 26.30
C GLY A 646 -12.84 13.07 25.99
N LYS A 647 -12.26 12.58 24.89
CA LYS A 647 -11.76 11.20 24.63
C LYS A 647 -12.66 10.02 24.21
N SER A 648 -13.99 10.05 24.13
CA SER A 648 -14.72 8.88 23.57
C SER A 648 -16.09 9.21 22.99
N MET A 649 -16.13 9.76 21.78
CA MET A 649 -17.37 10.19 21.13
C MET A 649 -17.52 9.76 19.66
N GLN A 650 -16.75 8.77 19.19
CA GLN A 650 -16.83 8.38 17.77
C GLN A 650 -18.16 7.71 17.43
N TYR A 651 -18.86 8.31 16.47
CA TYR A 651 -19.99 7.69 15.80
C TYR A 651 -19.46 7.00 14.54
N SER A 652 -19.71 5.69 14.40
CA SER A 652 -19.03 4.86 13.40
C SER A 652 -19.77 4.74 12.06
N SER A 653 -20.94 5.36 11.94
CA SER A 653 -21.81 5.25 10.76
C SER A 653 -21.91 6.56 10.00
N SER A 654 -22.07 6.47 8.68
CA SER A 654 -22.39 7.60 7.79
C SER A 654 -23.84 8.07 7.91
N THR A 655 -24.66 7.39 8.70
CA THR A 655 -26.07 7.68 8.95
C THR A 655 -26.38 7.68 10.43
N ALA A 656 -27.11 8.67 10.94
CA ALA A 656 -27.44 8.80 12.34
C ALA A 656 -28.95 8.99 12.58
N PRO A 657 -29.52 8.41 13.65
CA PRO A 657 -30.93 8.60 13.96
C PRO A 657 -31.19 10.03 14.41
N THR A 658 -32.35 10.58 14.05
CA THR A 658 -32.78 11.93 14.45
C THR A 658 -33.41 11.99 15.85
N THR A 659 -33.42 10.85 16.54
CA THR A 659 -33.81 10.70 17.94
C THR A 659 -32.69 10.08 18.75
N LYS A 660 -32.46 10.60 19.96
CA LYS A 660 -31.39 10.16 20.87
C LYS A 660 -31.43 8.63 21.15
N PRO A 661 -30.30 7.91 21.00
CA PRO A 661 -30.22 6.51 21.37
C PRO A 661 -30.37 6.32 22.88
N MET A 662 -31.29 5.48 23.34
CA MET A 662 -31.58 5.26 24.78
C MET A 662 -30.38 4.79 25.63
N SER A 663 -29.30 4.29 25.02
CA SER A 663 -28.23 3.56 25.72
C SER A 663 -26.88 4.29 25.85
N LYS A 664 -26.75 5.56 25.40
CA LYS A 664 -25.48 6.33 25.51
C LYS A 664 -25.71 7.73 26.10
N VAL A 665 -24.90 8.09 27.09
CA VAL A 665 -25.35 8.80 28.31
C VAL A 665 -25.49 10.34 28.18
N LYS A 666 -25.30 10.99 27.03
CA LYS A 666 -25.47 12.47 26.96
C LYS A 666 -26.12 13.04 25.69
N GLY A 667 -26.06 12.38 24.53
CA GLY A 667 -26.74 12.85 23.30
C GLY A 667 -26.03 12.39 22.03
N LEU A 668 -26.54 12.80 20.88
CA LEU A 668 -25.91 12.59 19.57
C LEU A 668 -25.76 13.96 18.92
N GLY A 669 -24.58 14.25 18.41
CA GLY A 669 -24.19 15.53 17.86
C GLY A 669 -23.92 15.45 16.36
N CYS A 670 -24.19 16.54 15.67
CA CYS A 670 -24.03 16.71 14.24
C CYS A 670 -23.13 17.92 13.96
N LEU A 671 -22.07 17.72 13.18
CA LEU A 671 -21.21 18.79 12.71
C LEU A 671 -21.64 19.17 11.29
N CYS A 672 -21.88 20.46 11.02
CA CYS A 672 -22.34 20.93 9.72
C CYS A 672 -21.52 22.13 9.21
N SER A 673 -21.58 22.35 7.89
CA SER A 673 -21.35 23.68 7.31
C SER A 673 -22.68 24.44 7.37
N PHE A 674 -22.72 25.55 8.08
CA PHE A 674 -23.96 26.30 8.32
C PHE A 674 -24.17 27.46 7.35
N TYR A 675 -25.44 27.73 7.09
CA TYR A 675 -25.93 28.78 6.20
C TYR A 675 -27.17 29.44 6.82
N GLU A 676 -27.26 30.75 6.66
CA GLU A 676 -28.44 31.57 6.90
C GLU A 676 -29.24 31.68 5.60
N LEU A 677 -30.56 31.69 5.72
CA LEU A 677 -31.46 31.90 4.59
C LEU A 677 -31.72 33.39 4.41
N SER A 678 -31.32 33.95 3.27
CA SER A 678 -31.69 35.32 2.90
C SER A 678 -33.15 35.42 2.48
N LEU A 679 -33.71 36.64 2.53
CA LEU A 679 -35.05 36.98 2.03
C LEU A 679 -35.29 36.64 0.55
N MET A 680 -34.22 36.40 -0.23
CA MET A 680 -34.27 36.04 -1.65
C MET A 680 -34.07 34.53 -1.88
N GLY A 681 -34.09 33.71 -0.83
CA GLY A 681 -33.90 32.26 -0.89
C GLY A 681 -32.45 31.81 -1.13
N GLN A 682 -31.48 32.72 -1.06
CA GLN A 682 -30.05 32.40 -1.14
C GLN A 682 -29.53 31.94 0.21
N LEU A 683 -28.65 30.94 0.21
CA LEU A 683 -27.97 30.43 1.40
C LEU A 683 -26.66 31.18 1.59
N LEU A 684 -26.62 32.04 2.61
CA LEU A 684 -25.46 32.84 2.99
C LEU A 684 -24.65 32.08 4.04
N PRO A 685 -23.35 31.85 3.83
CA PRO A 685 -22.59 31.04 4.77
C PRO A 685 -22.38 31.72 6.13
N VAL A 686 -22.55 30.96 7.21
CA VAL A 686 -22.37 31.44 8.59
C VAL A 686 -20.94 31.18 9.06
N LYS A 687 -20.29 32.19 9.64
CA LYS A 687 -19.01 32.01 10.33
C LYS A 687 -19.26 31.43 11.72
N THR A 688 -19.27 30.11 11.83
CA THR A 688 -19.35 29.44 13.14
C THR A 688 -18.00 29.44 13.85
N SER A 689 -17.99 29.74 15.14
CA SER A 689 -16.83 29.58 16.00
C SER A 689 -16.68 28.12 16.42
N ILE A 690 -15.58 27.49 16.02
CA ILE A 690 -15.08 26.19 16.52
C ILE A 690 -15.93 24.98 16.06
N HIS A 691 -15.28 23.80 15.95
CA HIS A 691 -15.84 22.51 15.52
C HIS A 691 -16.86 21.90 16.49
N GLU A 692 -17.85 22.69 16.92
CA GLU A 692 -18.88 22.24 17.84
C GLU A 692 -19.87 21.32 17.15
N PHE A 693 -20.20 20.22 17.83
CA PHE A 693 -21.25 19.30 17.39
C PHE A 693 -22.58 19.79 17.95
N TYR A 694 -23.52 20.09 17.05
CA TYR A 694 -24.86 20.54 17.39
C TYR A 694 -25.69 19.36 17.84
N ASP A 695 -26.43 19.51 18.94
CA ASP A 695 -27.30 18.44 19.42
C ASP A 695 -28.35 18.09 18.36
N ILE A 696 -28.43 16.80 18.02
CA ILE A 696 -29.38 16.30 17.04
C ILE A 696 -30.82 16.49 17.51
N ASP A 697 -31.05 16.69 18.81
CA ASP A 697 -32.35 17.05 19.35
C ASP A 697 -32.87 18.40 18.78
N ASN A 698 -31.98 19.26 18.27
CA ASN A 698 -32.32 20.51 17.59
C ASN A 698 -32.65 20.34 16.09
N TYR A 699 -32.61 19.11 15.56
CA TYR A 699 -33.00 18.82 14.18
C TYR A 699 -34.52 18.98 13.99
N LEU A 700 -34.90 19.75 12.98
CA LEU A 700 -36.30 20.00 12.63
C LEU A 700 -36.73 19.11 11.46
N CYS A 701 -36.06 19.25 10.32
CA CYS A 701 -36.37 18.52 9.09
C CYS A 701 -35.16 18.44 8.15
N SER A 702 -35.26 17.54 7.17
CA SER A 702 -34.34 17.51 6.03
C SER A 702 -35.00 18.18 4.83
N ILE A 703 -34.20 18.86 4.02
CA ILE A 703 -34.68 19.62 2.87
C ILE A 703 -34.08 19.09 1.57
N PRO A 704 -34.77 19.30 0.42
CA PRO A 704 -34.18 19.04 -0.88
C PRO A 704 -32.90 19.83 -1.06
N ARG A 705 -31.99 19.27 -1.87
CA ARG A 705 -30.71 19.89 -2.16
C ARG A 705 -30.88 21.30 -2.77
N PRO A 706 -30.13 22.31 -2.29
CA PRO A 706 -30.09 23.62 -2.91
C PRO A 706 -29.51 23.55 -4.33
N GLN A 707 -30.03 24.37 -5.24
CA GLN A 707 -29.49 24.53 -6.58
C GLN A 707 -28.28 25.47 -6.53
N CYS A 708 -27.19 25.09 -7.18
CA CYS A 708 -26.03 25.97 -7.38
C CYS A 708 -26.17 26.69 -8.72
N THR A 709 -26.28 28.02 -8.68
CA THR A 709 -26.30 28.90 -9.85
C THR A 709 -25.28 30.00 -9.65
N ASP A 710 -24.31 30.13 -10.55
CA ASP A 710 -23.23 31.13 -10.50
C ASP A 710 -22.46 31.14 -9.16
N GLY A 711 -22.17 29.94 -8.62
CA GLY A 711 -21.47 29.77 -7.34
C GLY A 711 -22.29 30.11 -6.09
N THR A 712 -23.57 30.48 -6.25
CA THR A 712 -24.48 30.77 -5.13
C THR A 712 -25.47 29.63 -4.95
N LEU A 713 -25.61 29.14 -3.72
CA LEU A 713 -26.60 28.12 -3.36
C LEU A 713 -27.97 28.77 -3.10
N ARG A 714 -29.01 28.22 -3.72
CA ARG A 714 -30.39 28.73 -3.60
C ARG A 714 -31.37 27.60 -3.33
N LEU A 715 -32.33 27.87 -2.45
CA LEU A 715 -33.49 27.01 -2.26
C LEU A 715 -34.61 27.39 -3.22
N SER A 716 -35.45 26.42 -3.60
CA SER A 716 -36.67 26.72 -4.35
C SER A 716 -37.65 27.50 -3.47
N ALA A 717 -38.46 28.37 -4.08
CA ALA A 717 -39.45 29.18 -3.36
C ALA A 717 -40.42 28.33 -2.52
N MET A 718 -40.78 27.14 -3.00
CA MET A 718 -41.61 26.18 -2.26
C MET A 718 -40.93 25.72 -0.96
N VAL A 719 -39.63 25.41 -1.01
CA VAL A 719 -38.86 24.98 0.17
C VAL A 719 -38.71 26.14 1.16
N VAL A 720 -38.47 27.36 0.67
CA VAL A 720 -38.38 28.56 1.51
C VAL A 720 -39.67 28.78 2.30
N GLY A 721 -40.84 28.78 1.64
CA GLY A 721 -42.12 28.97 2.32
C GLY A 721 -42.44 27.87 3.35
N LEU A 722 -42.03 26.63 3.09
CA LEU A 722 -42.17 25.53 4.05
C LEU A 722 -41.26 25.70 5.27
N ILE A 723 -40.04 26.23 5.09
CA ILE A 723 -39.14 26.53 6.20
C ILE A 723 -39.70 27.70 7.02
N GLU A 724 -40.20 28.76 6.39
CA GLU A 724 -40.80 29.91 7.08
C GLU A 724 -42.00 29.48 7.94
N THR A 725 -42.85 28.57 7.44
CA THR A 725 -43.96 28.01 8.23
C THR A 725 -43.44 27.25 9.46
N LEU A 726 -42.33 26.51 9.34
CA LEU A 726 -41.70 25.82 10.46
C LEU A 726 -41.07 26.79 11.48
N VAL A 727 -40.65 28.00 11.08
CA VAL A 727 -40.21 29.07 12.00
C VAL A 727 -41.39 29.55 12.83
N GLU A 728 -42.55 29.77 12.22
CA GLU A 728 -43.75 30.31 12.87
C GLU A 728 -44.37 29.33 13.89
N ASP A 729 -44.23 28.02 13.66
CA ASP A 729 -44.78 26.96 14.51
C ASP A 729 -43.85 26.53 15.69
N SER A 730 -42.60 27.02 15.75
CA SER A 730 -41.55 26.54 16.70
C SER A 730 -41.15 27.58 17.75
#